data_AF-A0A7V4HPD8-F1
#
_entry.id   AF-A0A7V4HPD8-F1
#
_cell.length_a   1.000
_cell.length_b   1.000
_cell.length_c   1.000
_cell.angle_alpha   90.00
_cell.angle_beta   90.00
_cell.angle_gamma   90.00
#
_symmetry.space_group_name_H-M   'P 1'
#
loop_
_entity.id
_entity.type
_entity.pdbx_description
1 polymer ?
#
loop_
_entity_poly.entity_id
_entity_poly.type
_entity_poly.pdbx_seq_one_letter_code
_entity_poly.pdbx_strand_id
1 'polypeptide(L)'
;MKSGPWVLAWSLAVSFAAWSAEESTLRLPVARDTWFSAVGSEADCNLGGSSRLKLKSIQEMSLVDFDPAPLKGRVVLQASLHVRLSGDETLKRVTVGTFASPWIEGTAETYQPQAGSSTFRRQRHPDVPWAGPGSDLTAVVLGRGGSLWASADASAPDAQRWQTIPVDPKIVAARIAGVSEGFFLFDDTGTEWTRQGEEFTMRLFPNRFVHSRQSRRDSAPYFTIKLGPRDDEPPTAPRNLTAVDGVLPAGEADVAWITPEDRGPAGTIGFFVDIDGKAAPRYLIPAASSPGEKVVMRLRDLGLPPGAKVRVTVRAADGSGNVGPAAEAVVRLSEKRAPALPGQTPETPQTAGPLPVLGNARVAVLDALDKIHPTTRELIPKRPPRYLAANHLWNAQEKQVRLCAAKNEFVEFQVAIAGEVRGLRPELVFAGQGPKPAVSWGRYGCVASKAGPLPDPVIPLDGPVNLPDPQRPIAGQRVASLHCEVYVPHGIEAGVHRGVLRLQSHDARLDLAVTLEVWDFTLPDFLSFLPEMNCYGLPAGEREYYRLAHVHRTVLNRVPYSQNGIVAEGCAPRWDGRRLDWTEWDRRFGPYFDGSAFADLPRRLVPLECFYLPLHENWPSPMEGNYNGDYWAER
;
A
#
# COMPACT_ATOMS: atom_id res chain seq x y z
N MET A 1 100.54 10.59 3.08
CA MET A 1 99.50 11.15 3.96
C MET A 1 98.22 11.31 3.15
N LYS A 2 97.18 10.55 3.51
CA LYS A 2 95.73 10.71 3.28
C LYS A 2 95.23 11.35 1.97
N SER A 3 94.51 10.56 1.16
CA SER A 3 93.16 10.88 0.67
C SER A 3 92.57 9.67 -0.09
N GLY A 4 91.37 9.24 0.32
CA GLY A 4 90.63 8.12 -0.28
C GLY A 4 89.75 8.55 -1.46
N PRO A 5 89.27 7.59 -2.28
CA PRO A 5 88.43 7.88 -3.43
C PRO A 5 86.95 7.94 -3.05
N TRP A 6 86.26 8.95 -3.59
CA TRP A 6 84.82 9.13 -3.50
C TRP A 6 84.11 8.24 -4.54
N VAL A 7 83.10 7.51 -4.07
CA VAL A 7 82.17 6.70 -4.88
C VAL A 7 81.10 7.63 -5.45
N LEU A 8 80.99 7.72 -6.78
CA LEU A 8 79.86 8.35 -7.47
C LEU A 8 78.67 7.38 -7.48
N ALA A 9 77.65 7.67 -6.68
CA ALA A 9 76.34 7.04 -6.78
C ALA A 9 75.49 7.81 -7.81
N TRP A 10 75.03 7.11 -8.85
CA TRP A 10 74.01 7.60 -9.78
C TRP A 10 72.62 7.34 -9.17
N SER A 11 71.95 8.37 -8.69
CA SER A 11 70.55 8.34 -8.30
C SER A 11 69.67 8.65 -9.51
N LEU A 12 69.07 7.62 -10.10
CA LEU A 12 67.92 7.74 -11.00
C LEU A 12 66.70 8.15 -10.17
N ALA A 13 66.42 9.45 -10.11
CA ALA A 13 65.15 9.97 -9.63
C ALA A 13 64.10 9.78 -10.73
N VAL A 14 63.25 8.74 -10.57
CA VAL A 14 62.00 8.63 -11.32
C VAL A 14 61.05 9.66 -10.72
N SER A 15 60.89 10.80 -11.39
CA SER A 15 59.84 11.76 -11.10
C SER A 15 58.48 11.14 -11.44
N PHE A 16 57.80 10.55 -10.45
CA PHE A 16 56.36 10.40 -10.52
C PHE A 16 55.74 11.80 -10.46
N ALA A 17 55.43 12.37 -11.61
CA ALA A 17 54.54 13.52 -11.69
C ALA A 17 53.15 13.05 -11.20
N ALA A 18 52.85 13.33 -9.94
CA ALA A 18 51.48 13.29 -9.45
C ALA A 18 50.68 14.32 -10.26
N TRP A 19 49.87 13.83 -11.19
CA TRP A 19 48.95 14.66 -11.94
C TRP A 19 47.85 15.08 -10.96
N SER A 20 48.00 16.25 -10.34
CA SER A 20 46.94 16.82 -9.50
C SER A 20 45.82 17.23 -10.45
N ALA A 21 44.77 16.41 -10.57
CA ALA A 21 43.55 16.82 -11.23
C ALA A 21 42.96 18.01 -10.45
N GLU A 22 42.96 19.19 -11.05
CA GLU A 22 42.55 20.43 -10.41
C GLU A 22 41.05 20.37 -10.08
N GLU A 23 40.71 20.48 -8.79
CA GLU A 23 39.33 20.66 -8.37
C GLU A 23 38.78 21.94 -9.00
N SER A 24 37.61 21.86 -9.64
CA SER A 24 37.02 22.99 -10.32
C SER A 24 35.56 23.14 -9.96
N THR A 25 35.11 24.36 -9.72
CA THR A 25 33.71 24.67 -9.44
C THR A 25 33.06 25.28 -10.66
N LEU A 26 31.96 24.68 -11.12
CA LEU A 26 31.18 25.17 -12.26
C LEU A 26 29.84 25.72 -11.79
N ARG A 27 29.42 26.83 -12.39
CA ARG A 27 28.08 27.39 -12.26
C ARG A 27 27.26 27.05 -13.50
N LEU A 28 26.18 26.31 -13.33
CA LEU A 28 25.31 25.86 -14.44
C LEU A 28 23.92 26.48 -14.30
N PRO A 29 23.41 27.20 -15.32
CA PRO A 29 22.05 27.71 -15.28
C PRO A 29 21.03 26.57 -15.37
N VAL A 30 19.88 26.73 -14.72
CA VAL A 30 18.71 25.89 -15.02
C VAL A 30 18.28 26.15 -16.47
N ALA A 31 18.29 25.10 -17.28
CA ALA A 31 17.99 25.16 -18.71
C ALA A 31 16.49 24.93 -18.98
N ARG A 32 15.83 24.14 -18.12
CA ARG A 32 14.40 23.81 -18.21
C ARG A 32 13.82 23.71 -16.80
N ASP A 33 12.60 24.20 -16.60
CA ASP A 33 11.86 23.99 -15.36
C ASP A 33 10.34 23.96 -15.54
N THR A 34 9.66 23.30 -14.62
CA THR A 34 8.20 23.31 -14.55
C THR A 34 7.77 23.04 -13.11
N TRP A 35 6.50 23.24 -12.81
CA TRP A 35 5.91 22.78 -11.55
C TRP A 35 4.59 22.05 -11.80
N PHE A 36 4.29 21.09 -10.94
CA PHE A 36 3.13 20.23 -11.01
C PHE A 36 2.25 20.44 -9.77
N SER A 37 0.93 20.46 -9.94
CA SER A 37 -0.04 20.47 -8.84
C SER A 37 -0.73 19.11 -8.74
N ALA A 38 -0.93 18.58 -7.53
CA ALA A 38 -1.75 17.38 -7.32
C ALA A 38 -3.22 17.71 -7.02
N VAL A 39 -3.61 18.99 -7.05
CA VAL A 39 -4.89 19.47 -6.51
C VAL A 39 -5.99 19.52 -7.58
N GLY A 40 -7.05 18.74 -7.40
CA GLY A 40 -8.29 18.87 -8.17
C GLY A 40 -8.08 18.81 -9.69
N SER A 41 -8.49 19.87 -10.40
CA SER A 41 -8.30 20.02 -11.85
C SER A 41 -6.92 20.56 -12.23
N GLU A 42 -6.17 21.17 -11.30
CA GLU A 42 -4.82 21.66 -11.54
C GLU A 42 -3.83 20.52 -11.85
N ALA A 43 -4.20 19.28 -11.48
CA ALA A 43 -3.42 18.08 -11.77
C ALA A 43 -3.30 17.73 -13.27
N ASP A 44 -4.11 18.37 -14.11
CA ASP A 44 -4.01 18.31 -15.57
C ASP A 44 -3.34 19.55 -16.18
N CYS A 45 -2.83 20.47 -15.36
CA CYS A 45 -2.17 21.68 -15.81
C CYS A 45 -0.64 21.51 -15.89
N ASN A 46 -0.04 22.32 -16.74
CA ASN A 46 1.40 22.48 -16.88
C ASN A 46 1.78 23.94 -16.58
N LEU A 47 2.96 24.18 -16.01
CA LEU A 47 3.40 25.52 -15.57
C LEU A 47 4.82 25.89 -16.02
N GLY A 48 5.32 25.31 -17.13
CA GLY A 48 6.69 25.59 -17.62
C GLY A 48 6.90 26.99 -18.22
N GLY A 49 5.81 27.72 -18.48
CA GLY A 49 5.88 29.14 -18.87
C GLY A 49 5.88 30.10 -17.68
N SER A 50 5.66 29.61 -16.46
CA SER A 50 5.52 30.51 -15.30
C SER A 50 6.83 31.16 -14.92
N SER A 51 6.81 32.43 -14.52
CA SER A 51 8.01 33.13 -14.01
C SER A 51 8.44 32.66 -12.62
N ARG A 52 7.69 31.77 -11.97
CA ARG A 52 7.94 31.27 -10.62
C ARG A 52 8.02 29.75 -10.62
N LEU A 53 8.51 29.19 -9.53
CA LEU A 53 8.34 27.77 -9.15
C LEU A 53 7.70 27.72 -7.77
N LYS A 54 6.99 26.64 -7.48
CA LYS A 54 6.23 26.48 -6.24
C LYS A 54 6.56 25.15 -5.57
N LEU A 55 6.82 25.22 -4.28
CA LEU A 55 6.98 24.06 -3.40
C LEU A 55 5.94 24.18 -2.29
N LYS A 56 5.05 23.18 -2.22
CA LYS A 56 3.95 23.13 -1.26
C LYS A 56 3.66 21.69 -0.86
N SER A 57 4.68 21.00 -0.35
CA SER A 57 4.67 19.57 -0.02
C SER A 57 3.95 18.74 -1.10
N ILE A 58 3.06 17.84 -0.71
CA ILE A 58 2.32 16.94 -1.61
C ILE A 58 1.36 17.66 -2.58
N GLN A 59 1.13 18.97 -2.42
CA GLN A 59 0.21 19.72 -3.29
C GLN A 59 0.90 20.26 -4.52
N GLU A 60 2.14 20.74 -4.40
CA GLU A 60 2.85 21.44 -5.48
C GLU A 60 4.35 21.11 -5.44
N MET A 61 4.86 20.61 -6.56
CA MET A 61 6.23 20.11 -6.66
C MET A 61 6.88 20.67 -7.93
N SER A 62 8.16 21.02 -7.83
CA SER A 62 8.89 21.62 -8.95
C SER A 62 9.88 20.64 -9.55
N LEU A 63 10.20 20.81 -10.82
CA LEU A 63 11.19 20.01 -11.55
C LEU A 63 12.09 20.97 -12.32
N VAL A 64 13.40 20.82 -12.15
CA VAL A 64 14.42 21.62 -12.85
C VAL A 64 15.41 20.71 -13.55
N ASP A 65 16.04 21.18 -14.61
CA ASP A 65 17.14 20.47 -15.27
C ASP A 65 18.20 21.44 -15.80
N PHE A 66 19.42 20.96 -15.98
CA PHE A 66 20.53 21.68 -16.62
C PHE A 66 21.19 20.80 -17.69
N ASP A 67 22.03 21.39 -18.54
CA ASP A 67 22.84 20.63 -19.51
C ASP A 67 24.03 19.92 -18.81
N PRO A 68 24.07 18.57 -18.74
CA PRO A 68 25.13 17.86 -18.05
C PRO A 68 26.43 17.76 -18.87
N ALA A 69 26.45 18.18 -20.14
CA ALA A 69 27.61 18.02 -21.01
C ALA A 69 28.94 18.54 -20.41
N PRO A 70 28.99 19.70 -19.71
CA PRO A 70 30.24 20.20 -19.11
C PRO A 70 30.77 19.35 -17.95
N LEU A 71 29.96 18.43 -17.40
CA LEU A 71 30.31 17.63 -16.23
C LEU A 71 30.82 16.23 -16.60
N LYS A 72 30.68 15.80 -17.86
CA LYS A 72 31.02 14.44 -18.29
C LYS A 72 32.50 14.10 -18.08
N GLY A 73 32.75 12.88 -17.61
CA GLY A 73 34.10 12.35 -17.34
C GLY A 73 34.75 12.92 -16.07
N ARG A 74 33.97 13.52 -15.15
CA ARG A 74 34.46 14.08 -13.89
C ARG A 74 33.61 13.57 -12.72
N VAL A 75 34.26 13.30 -11.58
CA VAL A 75 33.56 12.93 -10.34
C VAL A 75 32.89 14.17 -9.75
N VAL A 76 31.66 14.02 -9.27
CA VAL A 76 30.96 15.08 -8.52
C VAL A 76 31.34 14.97 -7.05
N LEU A 77 32.00 15.99 -6.49
CA LEU A 77 32.38 16.01 -5.07
C LEU A 77 31.30 16.67 -4.21
N GLN A 78 30.74 17.77 -4.70
CA GLN A 78 29.70 18.55 -4.00
C GLN A 78 28.77 19.20 -5.02
N ALA A 79 27.50 19.35 -4.66
CA ALA A 79 26.52 20.03 -5.47
C ALA A 79 25.59 20.88 -4.62
N SER A 80 25.13 22.00 -5.17
CA SER A 80 24.14 22.85 -4.53
C SER A 80 23.26 23.53 -5.57
N LEU A 81 21.97 23.63 -5.28
CA LEU A 81 20.99 24.38 -6.05
C LEU A 81 20.75 25.72 -5.35
N HIS A 82 20.95 26.82 -6.08
CA HIS A 82 20.67 28.16 -5.61
C HIS A 82 19.34 28.64 -6.18
N VAL A 83 18.44 29.03 -5.30
CA VAL A 83 17.12 29.56 -5.64
C VAL A 83 16.89 30.90 -4.97
N ARG A 84 16.25 31.82 -5.68
CA ARG A 84 15.86 33.12 -5.13
C ARG A 84 14.39 33.08 -4.77
N LEU A 85 14.05 33.44 -3.53
CA LEU A 85 12.66 33.50 -3.08
C LEU A 85 11.90 34.57 -3.86
N SER A 86 10.72 34.21 -4.37
CA SER A 86 9.78 35.12 -5.05
C SER A 86 8.49 35.34 -4.23
N GLY A 87 8.48 34.90 -2.97
CA GLY A 87 7.43 35.12 -1.98
C GLY A 87 8.01 35.28 -0.58
N ASP A 88 7.15 35.45 0.41
CA ASP A 88 7.54 35.71 1.81
C ASP A 88 8.07 34.45 2.51
N GLU A 89 7.46 33.30 2.23
CA GLU A 89 7.83 32.01 2.83
C GLU A 89 9.23 31.54 2.42
N THR A 90 9.96 30.99 3.39
CA THR A 90 11.30 30.41 3.18
C THR A 90 11.22 28.91 2.98
N LEU A 91 12.12 28.35 2.18
CA LEU A 91 12.39 26.91 2.17
C LEU A 91 13.04 26.50 3.49
N LYS A 92 12.58 25.39 4.08
CA LYS A 92 13.23 24.73 5.21
C LYS A 92 13.91 23.47 4.70
N ARG A 93 13.32 22.29 4.89
CA ARG A 93 13.86 21.05 4.34
C ARG A 93 13.29 20.78 2.95
N VAL A 94 14.18 20.49 2.02
CA VAL A 94 13.83 20.19 0.62
C VAL A 94 14.45 18.85 0.25
N THR A 95 13.62 17.96 -0.27
CA THR A 95 14.09 16.78 -0.96
C THR A 95 14.38 17.12 -2.40
N VAL A 96 15.61 16.80 -2.83
CA VAL A 96 16.00 16.79 -4.24
C VAL A 96 16.09 15.33 -4.67
N GLY A 97 15.53 15.01 -5.83
CA GLY A 97 15.53 13.65 -6.35
C GLY A 97 15.77 13.59 -7.85
N THR A 98 16.28 12.45 -8.30
CA THR A 98 16.30 12.12 -9.73
C THR A 98 14.89 11.92 -10.26
N PHE A 99 14.73 12.13 -11.56
CA PHE A 99 13.47 11.94 -12.26
C PHE A 99 13.57 10.77 -13.26
N ALA A 100 12.71 9.75 -13.12
CA ALA A 100 12.83 8.46 -13.82
C ALA A 100 12.00 8.35 -15.11
N SER A 101 11.64 9.47 -15.75
CA SER A 101 10.88 9.49 -17.00
C SER A 101 11.11 10.78 -17.78
N PRO A 102 11.14 10.75 -19.13
CA PRO A 102 11.20 11.97 -19.92
C PRO A 102 10.01 12.88 -19.61
N TRP A 103 10.22 14.19 -19.67
CA TRP A 103 9.19 15.19 -19.42
C TRP A 103 9.25 16.32 -20.43
N ILE A 104 8.12 16.99 -20.60
CA ILE A 104 7.89 18.07 -21.57
C ILE A 104 7.51 19.30 -20.76
N GLU A 105 8.37 20.30 -20.83
CA GLU A 105 8.31 21.51 -20.00
C GLU A 105 7.01 22.27 -20.12
N GLY A 106 6.49 22.36 -21.35
CA GLY A 106 5.33 23.16 -21.71
C GLY A 106 5.58 24.67 -21.60
N THR A 107 4.56 25.46 -21.90
CA THR A 107 4.68 26.93 -22.02
C THR A 107 3.57 27.70 -21.32
N ALA A 108 2.70 27.02 -20.58
CA ALA A 108 1.61 27.68 -19.87
C ALA A 108 2.15 28.45 -18.64
N GLU A 109 1.70 29.69 -18.48
CA GLU A 109 2.16 30.59 -17.40
C GLU A 109 1.34 30.46 -16.11
N THR A 110 0.14 29.89 -16.23
CA THR A 110 -0.87 29.72 -15.18
C THR A 110 -1.45 28.31 -15.25
N TYR A 111 -2.31 27.93 -14.29
CA TYR A 111 -2.94 26.61 -14.22
C TYR A 111 -3.89 26.36 -15.40
N GLN A 112 -3.32 26.07 -16.57
CA GLN A 112 -4.02 25.75 -17.79
C GLN A 112 -3.55 24.40 -18.30
N PRO A 113 -4.47 23.48 -18.65
CA PRO A 113 -4.11 22.27 -19.36
C PRO A 113 -3.49 22.62 -20.70
N GLN A 114 -2.41 21.92 -21.06
CA GLN A 114 -1.76 22.07 -22.35
C GLN A 114 -1.53 20.67 -22.94
N ALA A 115 -2.17 20.39 -24.06
CA ALA A 115 -1.98 19.13 -24.76
C ALA A 115 -0.51 18.96 -25.16
N GLY A 116 0.04 17.78 -24.95
CA GLY A 116 1.41 17.46 -25.26
C GLY A 116 2.44 17.82 -24.19
N SER A 117 2.10 18.55 -23.12
CA SER A 117 3.03 18.84 -22.03
C SER A 117 2.91 17.85 -20.86
N SER A 118 3.89 17.86 -19.96
CA SER A 118 3.83 17.05 -18.73
C SER A 118 2.99 17.75 -17.67
N THR A 119 2.18 16.96 -16.96
CA THR A 119 1.33 17.38 -15.85
C THR A 119 1.52 16.41 -14.69
N PHE A 120 0.87 16.65 -13.55
CA PHE A 120 0.92 15.68 -12.45
C PHE A 120 0.35 14.32 -12.87
N ARG A 121 -0.80 14.29 -13.59
CA ARG A 121 -1.45 13.03 -14.01
C ARG A 121 -0.79 12.33 -15.18
N ARG A 122 -0.07 13.04 -16.04
CA ARG A 122 0.37 12.52 -17.35
C ARG A 122 1.79 12.95 -17.68
N GLN A 123 2.59 12.00 -18.20
CA GLN A 123 3.87 12.31 -18.83
C GLN A 123 3.67 13.23 -20.03
N ARG A 124 2.65 12.94 -20.85
CA ARG A 124 2.22 13.76 -21.98
C ARG A 124 0.71 13.83 -21.99
N HIS A 125 0.17 14.96 -21.56
CA HIS A 125 -1.26 15.15 -21.38
C HIS A 125 -2.02 15.19 -22.73
N PRO A 126 -3.21 14.56 -22.84
CA PRO A 126 -3.87 13.71 -21.85
C PRO A 126 -3.52 12.21 -21.96
N ASP A 127 -2.74 11.83 -22.97
CA ASP A 127 -2.75 10.44 -23.48
C ASP A 127 -1.74 9.51 -22.82
N VAL A 128 -0.59 10.01 -22.37
CA VAL A 128 0.54 9.17 -21.93
C VAL A 128 0.69 9.22 -20.41
N PRO A 129 0.49 8.10 -19.69
CA PRO A 129 0.76 8.01 -18.25
C PRO A 129 2.28 8.07 -17.96
N TRP A 130 2.66 8.35 -16.72
CA TRP A 130 4.07 8.39 -16.30
C TRP A 130 4.78 7.03 -16.31
N ALA A 131 4.04 5.97 -16.03
CA ALA A 131 4.47 4.57 -16.01
C ALA A 131 3.38 3.69 -16.66
N GLY A 132 2.79 2.74 -15.93
CA GLY A 132 1.68 1.90 -16.39
C GLY A 132 0.32 2.60 -16.38
N PRO A 133 -0.75 1.93 -16.87
CA PRO A 133 -2.11 2.47 -16.83
C PRO A 133 -2.52 2.97 -15.43
N GLY A 134 -3.04 4.19 -15.37
CA GLY A 134 -3.49 4.81 -14.12
C GLY A 134 -2.39 5.46 -13.27
N SER A 135 -1.11 5.38 -13.65
CA SER A 135 -0.02 6.03 -12.92
C SER A 135 -0.02 7.56 -13.08
N ASP A 136 0.39 8.26 -12.03
CA ASP A 136 0.71 9.69 -12.02
C ASP A 136 2.20 9.93 -11.73
N LEU A 137 2.58 11.20 -11.51
CA LEU A 137 3.96 11.65 -11.26
C LEU A 137 4.66 10.84 -10.16
N THR A 138 3.92 10.36 -9.16
CA THR A 138 4.48 9.64 -8.01
C THR A 138 5.11 8.30 -8.39
N ALA A 139 4.80 7.77 -9.58
CA ALA A 139 5.37 6.53 -10.09
C ALA A 139 6.84 6.65 -10.51
N VAL A 140 7.38 7.87 -10.66
CA VAL A 140 8.71 8.12 -11.26
C VAL A 140 9.62 9.03 -10.42
N VAL A 141 9.28 9.25 -9.14
CA VAL A 141 10.02 10.10 -8.19
C VAL A 141 10.13 9.45 -6.80
N LEU A 142 11.00 10.00 -5.94
CA LEU A 142 11.13 9.66 -4.52
C LEU A 142 11.25 8.15 -4.22
N GLY A 143 12.12 7.44 -4.96
CA GLY A 143 12.35 6.01 -4.79
C GLY A 143 11.56 5.14 -5.78
N ARG A 144 10.43 5.65 -6.28
CA ARG A 144 9.68 4.98 -7.35
C ARG A 144 10.39 5.14 -8.69
N GLY A 145 10.20 4.17 -9.57
CA GLY A 145 10.87 4.15 -10.87
C GLY A 145 12.39 3.98 -10.81
N GLY A 146 12.95 3.54 -9.67
CA GLY A 146 14.40 3.50 -9.46
C GLY A 146 15.03 4.88 -9.23
N SER A 147 14.25 5.90 -8.87
CA SER A 147 14.78 7.22 -8.58
C SER A 147 15.54 7.29 -7.24
N LEU A 148 16.70 7.95 -7.25
CA LEU A 148 17.44 8.38 -6.07
C LEU A 148 16.87 9.69 -5.51
N TRP A 149 16.97 9.90 -4.20
CA TRP A 149 16.59 11.15 -3.55
C TRP A 149 17.35 11.34 -2.24
N ALA A 150 17.48 12.60 -1.81
CA ALA A 150 18.04 12.98 -0.52
C ALA A 150 17.41 14.30 -0.05
N SER A 151 17.21 14.43 1.26
CA SER A 151 16.69 15.64 1.89
C SER A 151 17.82 16.46 2.50
N ALA A 152 17.74 17.77 2.36
CA ALA A 152 18.68 18.69 3.00
C ALA A 152 17.95 19.96 3.48
N ASP A 153 18.50 20.57 4.52
CA ASP A 153 18.02 21.87 4.98
C ASP A 153 18.56 22.98 4.09
N ALA A 154 17.68 23.82 3.57
CA ALA A 154 18.03 25.02 2.84
C ALA A 154 18.65 26.05 3.79
N SER A 155 19.65 26.79 3.30
CA SER A 155 20.25 27.90 4.05
C SER A 155 19.20 28.95 4.42
N ALA A 156 19.45 29.75 5.46
CA ALA A 156 18.70 31.00 5.65
C ALA A 156 18.80 31.88 4.37
N PRO A 157 17.77 32.68 4.06
CA PRO A 157 17.84 33.61 2.94
C PRO A 157 18.90 34.68 3.19
N ASP A 158 19.72 34.96 2.19
CA ASP A 158 20.68 36.07 2.24
C ASP A 158 19.99 37.44 2.04
N ALA A 159 20.79 38.52 2.03
CA ALA A 159 20.30 39.88 1.84
C ALA A 159 19.62 40.10 0.48
N GLN A 160 19.92 39.28 -0.53
CA GLN A 160 19.30 39.30 -1.86
C GLN A 160 18.17 38.27 -2.00
N ARG A 161 17.79 37.58 -0.91
CA ARG A 161 16.76 36.54 -0.83
C ARG A 161 17.12 35.22 -1.52
N TRP A 162 18.42 34.92 -1.68
CA TRP A 162 18.86 33.59 -2.11
C TRP A 162 18.90 32.59 -0.97
N GLN A 163 18.46 31.37 -1.25
CA GLN A 163 18.71 30.19 -0.43
C GLN A 163 19.51 29.17 -1.23
N THR A 164 20.38 28.45 -0.53
CA THR A 164 21.16 27.34 -1.08
C THR A 164 20.61 26.03 -0.54
N ILE A 165 20.29 25.10 -1.43
CA ILE A 165 19.84 23.76 -1.11
C ILE A 165 20.99 22.81 -1.44
N PRO A 166 21.60 22.13 -0.45
CA PRO A 166 22.58 21.08 -0.71
C PRO A 166 21.94 19.96 -1.56
N VAL A 167 22.67 19.45 -2.54
CA VAL A 167 22.22 18.34 -3.40
C VAL A 167 23.22 17.20 -3.24
N ASP A 168 22.71 15.99 -2.98
CA ASP A 168 23.56 14.80 -2.91
C ASP A 168 24.29 14.61 -4.26
N PRO A 169 25.64 14.48 -4.27
CA PRO A 169 26.43 14.25 -5.48
C PRO A 169 25.91 13.12 -6.36
N LYS A 170 25.33 12.06 -5.77
CA LYS A 170 24.77 10.91 -6.52
C LYS A 170 23.59 11.29 -7.40
N ILE A 171 22.79 12.28 -7.02
CA ILE A 171 21.66 12.76 -7.83
C ILE A 171 22.18 13.45 -9.08
N VAL A 172 23.23 14.27 -8.94
CA VAL A 172 23.89 14.92 -10.09
C VAL A 172 24.58 13.88 -10.97
N ALA A 173 25.29 12.92 -10.36
CA ALA A 173 25.95 11.82 -11.06
C ALA A 173 24.96 10.99 -11.91
N ALA A 174 23.77 10.69 -11.38
CA ALA A 174 22.71 10.01 -12.11
C ALA A 174 22.23 10.80 -13.35
N ARG A 175 22.17 12.14 -13.26
CA ARG A 175 21.85 13.01 -14.38
C ARG A 175 22.95 13.01 -15.45
N ILE A 176 24.21 13.05 -15.03
CA ILE A 176 25.39 12.95 -15.93
C ILE A 176 25.38 11.61 -16.68
N ALA A 177 25.09 10.53 -15.96
CA ALA A 177 25.05 9.17 -16.49
C ALA A 177 23.88 8.90 -17.45
N GLY A 178 22.91 9.81 -17.53
CA GLY A 178 21.72 9.63 -18.37
C GLY A 178 20.74 8.59 -17.84
N VAL A 179 20.81 8.28 -16.54
CA VAL A 179 19.81 7.44 -15.85
C VAL A 179 18.75 8.28 -15.13
N SER A 180 18.87 9.62 -15.21
CA SER A 180 17.87 10.58 -14.76
C SER A 180 17.63 11.69 -15.79
N GLU A 181 16.41 12.21 -15.81
CA GLU A 181 15.92 13.24 -16.74
C GLU A 181 15.77 14.63 -16.09
N GLY A 182 16.18 14.80 -14.82
CA GLY A 182 16.14 16.08 -14.11
C GLY A 182 16.15 15.95 -12.58
N PHE A 183 15.90 17.08 -11.91
CA PHE A 183 15.95 17.24 -10.46
C PHE A 183 14.57 17.62 -9.92
N PHE A 184 13.88 16.65 -9.34
CA PHE A 184 12.60 16.84 -8.65
C PHE A 184 12.83 17.54 -7.31
N LEU A 185 12.01 18.53 -6.99
CA LEU A 185 12.07 19.35 -5.79
C LEU A 185 10.77 19.19 -4.98
N PHE A 186 10.90 18.74 -3.74
CA PHE A 186 9.79 18.49 -2.84
C PHE A 186 10.02 19.16 -1.48
N ASP A 187 8.99 19.80 -0.94
CA ASP A 187 9.04 20.42 0.38
C ASP A 187 8.64 19.41 1.46
N ASP A 188 9.63 18.93 2.22
CA ASP A 188 9.42 17.97 3.32
C ASP A 188 8.81 18.61 4.55
N THR A 189 8.88 19.94 4.67
CA THR A 189 8.38 20.67 5.84
C THR A 189 6.87 20.57 5.94
N GLY A 190 6.14 20.63 4.83
CA GLY A 190 4.69 20.57 4.84
C GLY A 190 4.02 21.58 5.77
N THR A 191 3.38 21.08 6.82
CA THR A 191 2.70 21.90 7.84
C THR A 191 3.69 22.43 8.87
N GLU A 192 3.63 23.74 9.09
CA GLU A 192 4.37 24.40 10.16
C GLU A 192 3.45 24.70 11.34
N TRP A 193 4.03 24.81 12.54
CA TRP A 193 3.32 25.28 13.71
C TRP A 193 4.23 26.15 14.57
N THR A 194 3.62 27.05 15.34
CA THR A 194 4.29 27.85 16.36
C THR A 194 3.53 27.72 17.67
N ARG A 195 4.24 27.58 18.79
CA ARG A 195 3.65 27.60 20.12
C ARG A 195 4.26 28.72 20.97
N GLN A 196 3.42 29.58 21.55
CA GLN A 196 3.82 30.62 22.51
C GLN A 196 2.99 30.45 23.78
N GLY A 197 3.56 29.77 24.79
CA GLY A 197 2.79 29.33 25.95
C GLY A 197 1.69 28.33 25.55
N GLU A 198 0.43 28.67 25.83
CA GLU A 198 -0.74 27.86 25.46
C GLU A 198 -1.29 28.20 24.06
N GLU A 199 -0.79 29.26 23.41
CA GLU A 199 -1.20 29.61 22.05
C GLU A 199 -0.49 28.70 21.03
N PHE A 200 -1.27 27.92 20.28
CA PHE A 200 -0.80 27.06 19.19
C PHE A 200 -1.37 27.55 17.86
N THR A 201 -0.50 27.96 16.95
CA THR A 201 -0.87 28.43 15.61
C THR A 201 -0.30 27.48 14.57
N MET A 202 -1.18 26.91 13.75
CA MET A 202 -0.81 25.97 12.69
C MET A 202 -0.92 26.65 11.32
N ARG A 203 0.08 26.45 10.46
CA ARG A 203 0.14 26.96 9.09
C ARG A 203 0.21 25.76 8.14
N LEU A 204 -0.95 25.40 7.59
CA LEU A 204 -1.09 24.23 6.72
C LEU A 204 -0.46 24.50 5.34
N PHE A 205 0.58 23.75 5.01
CA PHE A 205 1.28 23.77 3.72
C PHE A 205 1.54 25.19 3.16
N PRO A 206 2.41 26.01 3.78
CA PRO A 206 2.71 27.36 3.29
C PRO A 206 3.16 27.37 1.83
N ASN A 207 2.70 28.35 1.04
CA ASN A 207 3.09 28.46 -0.37
C ASN A 207 4.52 29.02 -0.48
N ARG A 208 5.50 28.16 -0.76
CA ARG A 208 6.89 28.59 -0.93
C ARG A 208 7.18 28.80 -2.41
N PHE A 209 7.39 30.06 -2.78
CA PHE A 209 7.63 30.44 -4.16
C PHE A 209 9.09 30.85 -4.36
N VAL A 210 9.70 30.35 -5.43
CA VAL A 210 11.00 30.77 -5.92
C VAL A 210 10.89 31.29 -7.35
N HIS A 211 11.92 31.94 -7.86
CA HIS A 211 11.99 32.35 -9.27
C HIS A 211 12.24 31.13 -10.18
N SER A 212 11.58 31.08 -11.34
CA SER A 212 11.87 30.12 -12.44
C SER A 212 12.95 30.68 -13.38
N ARG A 213 13.50 29.86 -14.27
CA ARG A 213 14.31 30.30 -15.42
C ARG A 213 13.60 31.31 -16.32
N GLN A 214 12.27 31.32 -16.32
CA GLN A 214 11.45 32.29 -17.08
C GLN A 214 11.42 33.68 -16.43
N SER A 215 11.91 33.81 -15.19
CA SER A 215 12.19 35.11 -14.57
C SER A 215 13.38 35.81 -15.23
N ARG A 216 13.69 37.03 -14.76
CA ARG A 216 14.91 37.74 -15.13
C ARG A 216 16.16 36.88 -14.85
N ARG A 217 17.13 36.95 -15.75
CA ARG A 217 18.36 36.13 -15.72
C ARG A 217 19.16 36.25 -14.42
N ASP A 218 19.12 37.39 -13.76
CA ASP A 218 19.78 37.66 -12.48
C ASP A 218 19.05 37.05 -11.26
N SER A 219 17.83 36.56 -11.44
CA SER A 219 17.02 35.89 -10.42
C SER A 219 16.78 34.41 -10.71
N ALA A 220 17.11 33.95 -11.92
CA ALA A 220 16.91 32.57 -12.35
C ALA A 220 17.76 31.58 -11.53
N PRO A 221 17.22 30.40 -11.20
CA PRO A 221 17.92 29.40 -10.41
C PRO A 221 19.14 28.82 -11.15
N TYR A 222 20.13 28.35 -10.39
CA TYR A 222 21.35 27.78 -10.95
C TYR A 222 21.99 26.78 -9.98
N PHE A 223 22.80 25.88 -10.52
CA PHE A 223 23.59 24.94 -9.75
C PHE A 223 25.04 25.42 -9.62
N THR A 224 25.64 25.09 -8.48
CA THR A 224 27.09 25.14 -8.28
C THR A 224 27.58 23.72 -8.04
N ILE A 225 28.49 23.23 -8.89
CA ILE A 225 29.00 21.85 -8.85
C ILE A 225 30.52 21.89 -8.68
N LYS A 226 31.01 21.27 -7.60
CA LYS A 226 32.44 21.04 -7.38
C LYS A 226 32.84 19.70 -7.98
N LEU A 227 33.75 19.72 -8.95
CA LEU A 227 34.24 18.56 -9.66
C LEU A 227 35.60 18.10 -9.11
N GLY A 228 35.75 16.78 -9.01
CA GLY A 228 36.94 16.09 -8.56
C GLY A 228 37.76 15.51 -9.72
N PRO A 229 38.48 14.39 -9.53
CA PRO A 229 39.32 13.81 -10.58
C PRO A 229 38.51 13.44 -11.84
N ARG A 230 39.23 13.25 -12.95
CA ARG A 230 38.66 12.62 -14.15
C ARG A 230 38.36 11.16 -13.88
N ASP A 231 37.32 10.67 -14.53
CA ASP A 231 36.98 9.26 -14.62
C ASP A 231 36.54 8.94 -16.04
N ASP A 232 37.39 8.19 -16.75
CA ASP A 232 37.19 7.75 -18.12
C ASP A 232 37.12 6.20 -18.18
N GLU A 233 37.08 5.52 -17.03
CA GLU A 233 37.05 4.06 -16.94
C GLU A 233 35.63 3.58 -16.59
N PRO A 234 34.95 2.84 -17.48
CA PRO A 234 33.60 2.41 -17.19
C PRO A 234 33.54 1.24 -16.19
N PRO A 235 32.36 1.00 -15.56
CA PRO A 235 32.13 -0.18 -14.75
C PRO A 235 32.30 -1.48 -15.55
N THR A 236 32.59 -2.56 -14.83
CA THR A 236 32.59 -3.89 -15.44
C THR A 236 31.17 -4.36 -15.81
N ALA A 237 31.05 -5.43 -16.61
CA ALA A 237 29.73 -5.98 -16.96
C ALA A 237 29.00 -6.46 -15.69
N PRO A 238 27.68 -6.25 -15.56
CA PRO A 238 26.89 -6.88 -14.52
C PRO A 238 27.10 -8.40 -14.48
N ARG A 239 27.15 -8.98 -13.28
CA ARG A 239 27.37 -10.42 -13.11
C ARG A 239 26.07 -11.13 -12.75
N ASN A 240 26.02 -12.44 -13.00
CA ASN A 240 24.90 -13.31 -12.65
C ASN A 240 23.54 -12.79 -13.16
N LEU A 241 23.49 -12.27 -14.38
CA LEU A 241 22.23 -11.88 -15.02
C LEU A 241 21.38 -13.14 -15.27
N THR A 242 20.29 -13.30 -14.54
CA THR A 242 19.45 -14.50 -14.59
C THR A 242 17.99 -14.19 -14.29
N ALA A 243 17.10 -15.07 -14.75
CA ALA A 243 15.71 -15.09 -14.29
C ALA A 243 15.65 -15.42 -12.79
N VAL A 244 14.66 -14.85 -12.09
CA VAL A 244 14.32 -15.19 -10.72
C VAL A 244 13.05 -16.04 -10.75
N ASP A 245 13.10 -17.19 -10.09
CA ASP A 245 11.94 -18.06 -9.95
C ASP A 245 10.87 -17.37 -9.11
N GLY A 246 9.63 -17.34 -9.63
CA GLY A 246 8.52 -16.68 -8.97
C GLY A 246 7.19 -16.99 -9.63
N VAL A 247 6.13 -16.91 -8.84
CA VAL A 247 4.76 -17.05 -9.32
C VAL A 247 4.28 -15.67 -9.80
N LEU A 248 4.47 -15.38 -11.08
CA LEU A 248 4.16 -14.08 -11.68
C LEU A 248 2.99 -14.16 -12.68
N PRO A 249 2.29 -13.05 -12.95
CA PRO A 249 1.28 -12.95 -14.00
C PRO A 249 1.82 -13.33 -15.38
N ALA A 250 0.92 -13.74 -16.27
CA ALA A 250 1.26 -14.16 -17.63
C ALA A 250 1.98 -13.02 -18.39
N GLY A 251 3.10 -13.33 -19.03
CA GLY A 251 3.90 -12.34 -19.78
C GLY A 251 4.86 -11.51 -18.93
N GLU A 252 4.96 -11.78 -17.62
CA GLU A 252 5.93 -11.12 -16.74
C GLU A 252 7.08 -12.05 -16.33
N ALA A 253 8.20 -11.45 -15.90
CA ALA A 253 9.33 -12.15 -15.28
C ALA A 253 10.10 -11.21 -14.33
N ASP A 254 10.74 -11.78 -13.32
CA ASP A 254 11.76 -11.08 -12.54
C ASP A 254 13.14 -11.47 -13.05
N VAL A 255 14.02 -10.47 -13.19
CA VAL A 255 15.39 -10.63 -13.66
C VAL A 255 16.31 -10.01 -12.63
N ALA A 256 17.38 -10.72 -12.27
CA ALA A 256 18.34 -10.25 -11.30
C ALA A 256 19.76 -10.25 -11.85
N TRP A 257 20.57 -9.34 -11.33
CA TRP A 257 22.02 -9.30 -11.55
C TRP A 257 22.71 -8.74 -10.31
N ILE A 258 24.03 -8.84 -10.28
CA ILE A 258 24.88 -8.23 -9.26
C ILE A 258 25.41 -6.89 -9.78
N THR A 259 25.30 -5.84 -8.98
CA THR A 259 25.90 -4.54 -9.29
C THR A 259 27.42 -4.71 -9.43
N PRO A 260 28.01 -4.35 -10.57
CA PRO A 260 29.45 -4.42 -10.74
C PRO A 260 30.17 -3.37 -9.90
N GLU A 261 31.44 -3.63 -9.62
CA GLU A 261 32.34 -2.57 -9.16
C GLU A 261 32.67 -1.66 -10.34
N ASP A 262 32.78 -0.37 -10.04
CA ASP A 262 33.35 0.60 -10.97
C ASP A 262 34.87 0.58 -10.85
N ARG A 263 35.57 0.64 -11.99
CA ARG A 263 37.03 0.72 -11.98
C ARG A 263 37.50 2.12 -11.65
N GLY A 264 36.71 3.11 -12.07
CA GLY A 264 36.92 4.51 -11.80
C GLY A 264 36.40 4.96 -10.42
N PRO A 265 36.81 6.16 -9.97
CA PRO A 265 36.39 6.72 -8.69
C PRO A 265 34.92 7.19 -8.65
N ALA A 266 34.18 7.23 -9.77
CA ALA A 266 32.83 7.76 -9.81
C ALA A 266 31.76 6.81 -9.23
N GLY A 267 32.02 5.51 -9.25
CA GLY A 267 31.12 4.48 -8.74
C GLY A 267 29.95 4.19 -9.69
N THR A 268 29.47 2.94 -9.67
CA THR A 268 28.31 2.54 -10.47
C THR A 268 27.04 3.20 -9.92
N ILE A 269 26.31 3.92 -10.78
CA ILE A 269 25.14 4.73 -10.38
C ILE A 269 23.81 4.18 -10.91
N GLY A 270 23.83 3.39 -11.99
CA GLY A 270 22.61 2.83 -12.57
C GLY A 270 22.87 1.93 -13.77
N PHE A 271 21.79 1.59 -14.48
CA PHE A 271 21.81 0.63 -15.58
C PHE A 271 21.06 1.13 -16.81
N PHE A 272 21.46 0.65 -17.98
CA PHE A 272 20.65 0.66 -19.20
C PHE A 272 20.25 -0.77 -19.51
N VAL A 273 18.96 -0.98 -19.80
CA VAL A 273 18.40 -2.30 -20.06
C VAL A 273 17.69 -2.30 -21.41
N ASP A 274 18.03 -3.25 -22.27
CA ASP A 274 17.34 -3.53 -23.52
C ASP A 274 16.62 -4.89 -23.43
N ILE A 275 15.39 -4.97 -23.95
CA ILE A 275 14.61 -6.19 -24.13
C ILE A 275 14.43 -6.42 -25.63
N ASP A 276 15.01 -7.50 -26.15
CA ASP A 276 15.07 -7.81 -27.59
C ASP A 276 15.58 -6.62 -28.44
N GLY A 277 16.59 -5.92 -27.92
CA GLY A 277 17.22 -4.77 -28.58
C GLY A 277 16.43 -3.46 -28.48
N LYS A 278 15.34 -3.41 -27.72
CA LYS A 278 14.59 -2.18 -27.44
C LYS A 278 14.82 -1.72 -26.01
N ALA A 279 15.13 -0.44 -25.82
CA ALA A 279 15.30 0.13 -24.49
C ALA A 279 14.04 -0.10 -23.61
N ALA A 280 14.25 -0.66 -22.43
CA ALA A 280 13.20 -0.79 -21.43
C ALA A 280 12.81 0.61 -20.90
N PRO A 281 11.52 0.85 -20.59
CA PRO A 281 11.10 2.06 -19.91
C PRO A 281 11.90 2.30 -18.62
N ARG A 282 12.40 3.53 -18.44
CA ARG A 282 13.26 3.91 -17.31
C ARG A 282 12.65 3.58 -15.95
N TYR A 283 11.34 3.78 -15.78
CA TYR A 283 10.62 3.50 -14.54
C TYR A 283 10.61 2.01 -14.12
N LEU A 284 10.99 1.08 -15.00
CA LEU A 284 11.15 -0.33 -14.65
C LEU A 284 12.55 -0.66 -14.15
N ILE A 285 13.54 0.19 -14.46
CA ILE A 285 14.95 -0.08 -14.19
C ILE A 285 15.28 0.42 -12.77
N PRO A 286 15.65 -0.48 -11.84
CA PRO A 286 16.06 -0.08 -10.50
C PRO A 286 17.38 0.71 -10.51
N ALA A 287 17.59 1.53 -9.46
CA ALA A 287 18.89 2.13 -9.18
C ALA A 287 19.96 1.06 -8.89
N ALA A 288 21.23 1.43 -9.04
CA ALA A 288 22.32 0.59 -8.56
C ALA A 288 22.32 0.49 -7.04
N SER A 289 22.40 -0.75 -6.53
CA SER A 289 22.74 -1.04 -5.13
C SER A 289 24.26 -0.93 -4.91
N SER A 290 24.77 -1.22 -3.72
CA SER A 290 26.21 -1.22 -3.49
C SER A 290 26.90 -2.28 -4.37
N PRO A 291 28.17 -2.08 -4.78
CA PRO A 291 28.91 -3.10 -5.52
C PRO A 291 28.86 -4.47 -4.83
N GLY A 292 28.55 -5.52 -5.60
CA GLY A 292 28.38 -6.88 -5.07
C GLY A 292 26.97 -7.22 -4.58
N GLU A 293 26.08 -6.24 -4.42
CA GLU A 293 24.68 -6.48 -4.04
C GLU A 293 23.82 -6.89 -5.23
N LYS A 294 22.77 -7.67 -4.93
CA LYS A 294 21.79 -8.14 -5.90
C LYS A 294 20.75 -7.06 -6.18
N VAL A 295 20.51 -6.82 -7.47
CA VAL A 295 19.45 -5.98 -8.00
C VAL A 295 18.41 -6.85 -8.67
N VAL A 296 17.12 -6.51 -8.54
CA VAL A 296 16.01 -7.21 -9.20
C VAL A 296 15.16 -6.21 -9.97
N MET A 297 14.92 -6.51 -11.24
CA MET A 297 14.03 -5.78 -12.14
C MET A 297 12.85 -6.66 -12.53
N ARG A 298 11.64 -6.12 -12.49
CA ARG A 298 10.44 -6.79 -12.99
C ARG A 298 10.17 -6.37 -14.43
N LEU A 299 10.12 -7.35 -15.33
CA LEU A 299 9.59 -7.19 -16.68
C LEU A 299 8.06 -7.20 -16.60
N ARG A 300 7.46 -6.01 -16.56
CA ARG A 300 6.00 -5.80 -16.55
C ARG A 300 5.63 -4.63 -17.45
N ASP A 301 4.35 -4.52 -17.80
CA ASP A 301 3.82 -3.41 -18.61
C ASP A 301 4.42 -3.31 -20.03
N LEU A 302 5.10 -4.36 -20.50
CA LEU A 302 5.78 -4.41 -21.81
C LEU A 302 4.92 -5.03 -22.93
N GLY A 303 3.74 -5.57 -22.60
CA GLY A 303 2.86 -6.23 -23.58
C GLY A 303 3.46 -7.51 -24.19
N LEU A 304 4.34 -8.19 -23.46
CA LEU A 304 5.02 -9.39 -23.95
C LEU A 304 4.12 -10.64 -23.79
N PRO A 305 4.17 -11.59 -24.75
CA PRO A 305 3.28 -12.75 -24.71
C PRO A 305 3.72 -13.78 -23.64
N PRO A 306 2.76 -14.47 -22.99
CA PRO A 306 3.07 -15.51 -22.01
C PRO A 306 3.97 -16.61 -22.57
N GLY A 307 4.96 -17.06 -21.78
CA GLY A 307 5.90 -18.11 -22.19
C GLY A 307 6.99 -17.70 -23.17
N ALA A 308 6.98 -16.47 -23.69
CA ALA A 308 8.01 -16.01 -24.59
C ALA A 308 9.39 -16.02 -23.94
N LYS A 309 10.41 -16.22 -24.77
CA LYS A 309 11.81 -16.08 -24.39
C LYS A 309 12.32 -14.77 -24.95
N VAL A 310 12.70 -13.86 -24.06
CA VAL A 310 13.21 -12.53 -24.43
C VAL A 310 14.69 -12.42 -24.07
N ARG A 311 15.47 -11.74 -24.91
CA ARG A 311 16.86 -11.39 -24.60
C ARG A 311 16.86 -10.13 -23.76
N VAL A 312 17.45 -10.21 -22.57
CA VAL A 312 17.68 -9.08 -21.68
C VAL A 312 19.15 -8.72 -21.75
N THR A 313 19.44 -7.48 -22.09
CA THR A 313 20.80 -6.93 -22.14
C THR A 313 20.92 -5.80 -21.11
N VAL A 314 21.86 -5.92 -20.17
CA VAL A 314 22.09 -4.92 -19.11
C VAL A 314 23.49 -4.34 -19.22
N ARG A 315 23.61 -3.00 -19.22
CA ARG A 315 24.87 -2.27 -19.14
C ARG A 315 24.88 -1.40 -17.89
N ALA A 316 25.95 -1.44 -17.11
CA ALA A 316 26.13 -0.54 -15.97
C ALA A 316 26.69 0.81 -16.43
N ALA A 317 26.34 1.88 -15.73
CA ALA A 317 26.87 3.22 -15.94
C ALA A 317 27.42 3.77 -14.61
N ASP A 318 28.53 4.50 -14.69
CA ASP A 318 29.11 5.21 -13.54
C ASP A 318 28.58 6.64 -13.40
N GLY A 319 28.96 7.29 -12.31
CA GLY A 319 28.59 8.68 -12.01
C GLY A 319 29.22 9.76 -12.91
N SER A 320 30.21 9.42 -13.73
CA SER A 320 30.88 10.33 -14.67
C SER A 320 30.34 10.18 -16.11
N GLY A 321 29.50 9.18 -16.34
CA GLY A 321 28.77 8.94 -17.57
C GLY A 321 29.41 7.93 -18.51
N ASN A 322 30.38 7.13 -18.04
CA ASN A 322 30.89 6.01 -18.82
C ASN A 322 29.95 4.81 -18.69
N VAL A 323 29.80 4.07 -19.79
CA VAL A 323 28.91 2.90 -19.87
C VAL A 323 29.75 1.66 -20.13
N GLY A 324 29.61 0.69 -19.24
CA GLY A 324 30.33 -0.57 -19.29
C GLY A 324 29.85 -1.55 -20.35
N PRO A 325 30.58 -2.68 -20.51
CA PRO A 325 30.16 -3.76 -21.39
C PRO A 325 28.82 -4.38 -20.94
N ALA A 326 28.14 -4.98 -21.91
CA ALA A 326 26.85 -5.63 -21.68
C ALA A 326 26.98 -7.01 -21.03
N ALA A 327 26.03 -7.32 -20.15
CA ALA A 327 25.67 -8.68 -19.76
C ALA A 327 24.37 -9.07 -20.48
N GLU A 328 24.27 -10.32 -20.95
CA GLU A 328 23.07 -10.81 -21.65
C GLU A 328 22.56 -12.11 -21.03
N ALA A 329 21.24 -12.24 -20.97
CA ALA A 329 20.57 -13.48 -20.62
C ALA A 329 19.28 -13.64 -21.42
N VAL A 330 18.87 -14.90 -21.66
CA VAL A 330 17.54 -15.21 -22.20
C VAL A 330 16.64 -15.57 -21.05
N VAL A 331 15.54 -14.83 -20.88
CA VAL A 331 14.58 -15.00 -19.81
C VAL A 331 13.26 -15.51 -20.39
N ARG A 332 12.70 -16.57 -19.80
CA ARG A 332 11.37 -17.08 -20.14
C ARG A 332 10.33 -16.39 -19.27
N LEU A 333 9.32 -15.81 -19.89
CA LEU A 333 8.20 -15.14 -19.22
C LEU A 333 7.21 -16.17 -18.67
N SER A 334 6.48 -15.80 -17.62
CA SER A 334 5.46 -16.64 -17.01
C SER A 334 4.35 -17.00 -18.01
N GLU A 335 3.97 -18.28 -18.03
CA GLU A 335 2.81 -18.80 -18.76
C GLU A 335 1.53 -18.75 -17.92
N LYS A 336 1.64 -18.41 -16.63
CA LYS A 336 0.56 -18.52 -15.66
C LYS A 336 -0.52 -17.49 -15.96
N ARG A 337 -1.59 -17.94 -16.61
CA ARG A 337 -2.83 -17.18 -16.71
C ARG A 337 -3.49 -17.18 -15.34
N ALA A 338 -3.78 -15.99 -14.81
CA ALA A 338 -4.71 -15.90 -13.69
C ALA A 338 -6.01 -16.60 -14.12
N PRO A 339 -6.60 -17.46 -13.27
CA PRO A 339 -7.93 -17.97 -13.54
C PRO A 339 -8.84 -16.76 -13.78
N ALA A 340 -9.65 -16.82 -14.84
CA ALA A 340 -10.74 -15.87 -14.94
C ALA A 340 -11.56 -16.02 -13.65
N LEU A 341 -11.86 -14.90 -12.98
CA LEU A 341 -12.88 -14.93 -11.94
C LEU A 341 -14.12 -15.60 -12.56
N PRO A 342 -14.79 -16.52 -11.85
CA PRO A 342 -16.02 -17.11 -12.37
C PRO A 342 -16.92 -15.97 -12.82
N GLY A 343 -17.50 -16.13 -14.01
CA GLY A 343 -18.29 -15.10 -14.68
C GLY A 343 -19.59 -14.79 -13.93
N GLN A 344 -20.66 -14.56 -14.69
CA GLN A 344 -21.94 -14.07 -14.16
C GLN A 344 -22.41 -14.86 -12.93
N THR A 345 -22.92 -14.12 -11.93
CA THR A 345 -23.67 -14.68 -10.79
C THR A 345 -24.73 -15.66 -11.30
N PRO A 346 -24.86 -16.87 -10.72
CA PRO A 346 -25.88 -17.81 -11.15
C PRO A 346 -27.27 -17.16 -11.22
N GLU A 347 -27.96 -17.30 -12.34
CA GLU A 347 -29.34 -16.84 -12.46
C GLU A 347 -30.24 -17.68 -11.55
N THR A 348 -30.72 -17.08 -10.47
CA THR A 348 -31.71 -17.70 -9.59
C THR A 348 -33.12 -17.37 -10.05
N PRO A 349 -34.03 -18.35 -10.20
CA PRO A 349 -35.42 -18.10 -10.57
C PRO A 349 -36.09 -17.11 -9.61
N GLN A 350 -36.46 -15.93 -10.11
CA GLN A 350 -37.08 -14.87 -9.30
C GLN A 350 -38.61 -14.87 -9.36
N THR A 351 -39.22 -16.00 -9.70
CA THR A 351 -40.68 -16.15 -9.71
C THR A 351 -41.21 -16.01 -8.29
N ALA A 352 -41.93 -14.92 -8.03
CA ALA A 352 -42.49 -14.64 -6.71
C ALA A 352 -43.80 -15.42 -6.50
N GLY A 353 -43.90 -16.08 -5.35
CA GLY A 353 -45.11 -16.74 -4.84
C GLY A 353 -45.59 -16.13 -3.52
N PRO A 354 -46.73 -16.58 -2.97
CA PRO A 354 -47.17 -16.18 -1.65
C PRO A 354 -46.18 -16.66 -0.58
N LEU A 355 -45.94 -15.83 0.45
CA LEU A 355 -45.08 -16.21 1.57
C LEU A 355 -45.66 -17.42 2.33
N PRO A 356 -44.85 -18.42 2.68
CA PRO A 356 -45.29 -19.51 3.54
C PRO A 356 -45.70 -18.99 4.92
N VAL A 357 -46.58 -19.73 5.58
CA VAL A 357 -47.20 -19.35 6.85
C VAL A 357 -46.90 -20.39 7.92
N LEU A 358 -46.49 -19.92 9.10
CA LEU A 358 -46.33 -20.70 10.33
C LEU A 358 -47.39 -20.20 11.33
N GLY A 359 -48.48 -20.94 11.49
CA GLY A 359 -49.63 -20.49 12.28
C GLY A 359 -50.24 -19.22 11.68
N ASN A 360 -50.06 -18.08 12.36
CA ASN A 360 -50.51 -16.76 11.88
C ASN A 360 -49.37 -15.88 11.35
N ALA A 361 -48.13 -16.36 11.38
CA ALA A 361 -46.96 -15.58 10.98
C ALA A 361 -46.51 -15.92 9.56
N ARG A 362 -46.21 -14.90 8.76
CA ARG A 362 -45.60 -15.07 7.43
C ARG A 362 -44.09 -15.20 7.56
N VAL A 363 -43.51 -16.13 6.82
CA VAL A 363 -42.08 -16.44 6.86
C VAL A 363 -41.43 -16.07 5.53
N ALA A 364 -40.27 -15.41 5.59
CA ALA A 364 -39.41 -15.11 4.45
C ALA A 364 -37.95 -15.40 4.81
N VAL A 365 -37.11 -15.58 3.80
CA VAL A 365 -35.66 -15.72 3.98
C VAL A 365 -34.93 -14.53 3.35
N LEU A 366 -33.98 -13.95 4.07
CA LEU A 366 -33.20 -12.78 3.65
C LEU A 366 -31.71 -13.10 3.67
N ASP A 367 -30.94 -12.33 2.91
CA ASP A 367 -29.49 -12.25 3.04
C ASP A 367 -29.10 -11.77 4.45
N ALA A 368 -28.03 -12.31 5.03
CA ALA A 368 -27.50 -11.91 6.34
C ALA A 368 -27.03 -10.45 6.38
N LEU A 369 -26.64 -9.87 5.24
CA LEU A 369 -26.22 -8.47 5.11
C LEU A 369 -27.39 -7.47 5.08
N ASP A 370 -28.62 -7.93 4.86
CA ASP A 370 -29.80 -7.08 4.95
C ASP A 370 -30.27 -6.94 6.40
N LYS A 371 -30.97 -5.85 6.71
CA LYS A 371 -31.67 -5.71 7.99
C LYS A 371 -33.15 -5.43 7.71
N ILE A 372 -34.04 -5.97 8.53
CA ILE A 372 -35.47 -5.63 8.49
C ILE A 372 -35.84 -4.85 9.75
N HIS A 373 -36.33 -3.63 9.58
CA HIS A 373 -36.71 -2.79 10.70
C HIS A 373 -37.93 -3.41 11.43
N PRO A 374 -37.86 -3.66 12.75
CA PRO A 374 -38.82 -4.52 13.45
C PRO A 374 -40.24 -3.93 13.53
N THR A 375 -40.40 -2.61 13.42
CA THR A 375 -41.72 -1.93 13.46
C THR A 375 -42.22 -1.51 12.07
N THR A 376 -41.41 -0.83 11.25
CA THR A 376 -41.83 -0.39 9.91
C THR A 376 -41.86 -1.51 8.86
N ARG A 377 -41.09 -2.58 9.09
CA ARG A 377 -40.80 -3.69 8.15
C ARG A 377 -40.00 -3.25 6.91
N GLU A 378 -39.40 -2.06 6.95
CA GLU A 378 -38.53 -1.58 5.88
C GLU A 378 -37.23 -2.38 5.87
N LEU A 379 -36.77 -2.77 4.67
CA LEU A 379 -35.48 -3.42 4.47
C LEU A 379 -34.37 -2.36 4.35
N ILE A 380 -33.22 -2.64 4.95
CA ILE A 380 -32.03 -1.79 4.97
C ILE A 380 -30.86 -2.63 4.43
N PRO A 381 -30.27 -2.27 3.28
CA PRO A 381 -30.70 -1.21 2.36
C PRO A 381 -32.07 -1.50 1.73
N LYS A 382 -32.70 -0.48 1.13
CA LYS A 382 -33.98 -0.65 0.41
C LYS A 382 -33.85 -1.72 -0.67
N ARG A 383 -34.81 -2.63 -0.73
CA ARG A 383 -34.89 -3.72 -1.72
C ARG A 383 -36.17 -3.62 -2.57
N PRO A 384 -36.20 -4.23 -3.77
CA PRO A 384 -37.42 -4.28 -4.59
C PRO A 384 -38.60 -4.94 -3.86
N PRO A 385 -39.86 -4.59 -4.17
CA PRO A 385 -41.04 -5.11 -3.47
C PRO A 385 -41.13 -6.64 -3.39
N ARG A 386 -40.57 -7.35 -4.38
CA ARG A 386 -40.59 -8.83 -4.44
C ARG A 386 -39.56 -9.51 -3.54
N TYR A 387 -38.64 -8.78 -2.92
CA TYR A 387 -37.46 -9.35 -2.25
C TYR A 387 -37.77 -10.35 -1.14
N LEU A 388 -38.85 -10.12 -0.38
CA LEU A 388 -39.30 -11.05 0.67
C LEU A 388 -39.82 -12.38 0.10
N ALA A 389 -40.36 -12.36 -1.12
CA ALA A 389 -40.91 -13.52 -1.79
C ALA A 389 -39.88 -14.24 -2.68
N ALA A 390 -38.94 -13.50 -3.27
CA ALA A 390 -37.87 -14.05 -4.08
C ALA A 390 -36.62 -13.15 -4.04
N ASN A 391 -35.47 -13.76 -3.75
CA ASN A 391 -34.14 -13.15 -3.83
C ASN A 391 -33.11 -14.21 -4.25
N HIS A 392 -31.82 -13.90 -4.15
CA HIS A 392 -30.75 -14.79 -4.60
C HIS A 392 -30.56 -16.04 -3.71
N LEU A 393 -31.10 -16.06 -2.49
CA LEU A 393 -31.08 -17.23 -1.60
C LEU A 393 -32.44 -17.93 -1.53
N TRP A 394 -33.54 -17.26 -1.86
CA TRP A 394 -34.89 -17.68 -1.46
C TRP A 394 -35.91 -17.62 -2.58
N ASN A 395 -36.77 -18.64 -2.65
CA ASN A 395 -37.97 -18.62 -3.47
C ASN A 395 -39.18 -19.14 -2.68
N ALA A 396 -40.16 -18.26 -2.44
CA ALA A 396 -41.37 -18.59 -1.68
C ALA A 396 -42.34 -19.52 -2.42
N GLN A 397 -42.40 -19.45 -3.76
CA GLN A 397 -43.23 -20.34 -4.58
C GLN A 397 -42.76 -21.80 -4.44
N GLU A 398 -41.44 -21.99 -4.43
CA GLU A 398 -40.78 -23.30 -4.29
C GLU A 398 -40.61 -23.70 -2.82
N LYS A 399 -40.81 -22.76 -1.87
CA LYS A 399 -40.48 -22.91 -0.44
C LYS A 399 -39.05 -23.40 -0.22
N GLN A 400 -38.11 -22.82 -0.98
CA GLN A 400 -36.74 -23.30 -1.05
C GLN A 400 -35.71 -22.21 -0.77
N VAL A 401 -34.74 -22.54 0.09
CA VAL A 401 -33.49 -21.80 0.29
C VAL A 401 -32.39 -22.46 -0.54
N ARG A 402 -31.55 -21.66 -1.19
CA ARG A 402 -30.44 -22.09 -2.03
C ARG A 402 -29.15 -21.44 -1.50
N LEU A 403 -28.18 -22.26 -1.16
CA LEU A 403 -26.88 -21.87 -0.64
C LEU A 403 -25.80 -22.48 -1.52
N CYS A 404 -24.68 -21.78 -1.69
CA CYS A 404 -23.48 -22.29 -2.34
C CYS A 404 -22.29 -22.00 -1.43
N ALA A 405 -21.37 -22.95 -1.28
CA ALA A 405 -20.21 -22.81 -0.42
C ALA A 405 -19.04 -23.67 -0.90
N ALA A 406 -17.82 -23.29 -0.60
CA ALA A 406 -16.66 -24.18 -0.58
C ALA A 406 -16.63 -25.04 0.69
N LYS A 407 -15.80 -26.07 0.68
CA LYS A 407 -15.48 -26.84 1.89
C LYS A 407 -14.71 -25.92 2.84
N ASN A 408 -14.91 -26.12 4.15
CA ASN A 408 -14.39 -25.27 5.22
C ASN A 408 -14.99 -23.84 5.26
N GLU A 409 -16.08 -23.52 4.55
CA GLU A 409 -16.70 -22.18 4.54
C GLU A 409 -17.87 -22.05 5.53
N PHE A 410 -18.20 -20.80 5.91
CA PHE A 410 -19.43 -20.44 6.60
C PHE A 410 -20.37 -19.75 5.61
N VAL A 411 -21.64 -20.18 5.57
CA VAL A 411 -22.71 -19.49 4.84
C VAL A 411 -23.88 -19.23 5.76
N GLU A 412 -24.59 -18.13 5.53
CA GLU A 412 -25.56 -17.60 6.48
C GLU A 412 -26.78 -17.00 5.78
N PHE A 413 -27.91 -17.00 6.47
CA PHE A 413 -29.14 -16.34 6.04
C PHE A 413 -30.03 -15.99 7.23
N GLN A 414 -31.03 -15.16 7.00
CA GLN A 414 -32.03 -14.81 8.01
C GLN A 414 -33.37 -15.45 7.74
N VAL A 415 -34.07 -15.85 8.80
CA VAL A 415 -35.48 -16.24 8.77
C VAL A 415 -36.31 -15.10 9.37
N ALA A 416 -36.95 -14.32 8.50
CA ALA A 416 -37.82 -13.21 8.89
C ALA A 416 -39.24 -13.72 9.16
N ILE A 417 -39.80 -13.37 10.32
CA ILE A 417 -41.08 -13.86 10.81
C ILE A 417 -41.96 -12.64 11.12
N ALA A 418 -42.98 -12.44 10.29
CA ALA A 418 -43.93 -11.34 10.40
C ALA A 418 -45.26 -11.84 10.96
N GLY A 419 -45.47 -11.64 12.26
CA GLY A 419 -46.64 -12.09 13.02
C GLY A 419 -46.26 -12.60 14.40
N GLU A 420 -47.24 -13.12 15.13
CA GLU A 420 -47.03 -13.65 16.48
C GLU A 420 -46.71 -15.15 16.43
N VAL A 421 -45.71 -15.57 17.19
CA VAL A 421 -45.32 -16.97 17.36
C VAL A 421 -44.87 -17.23 18.80
N ARG A 422 -45.29 -18.35 19.38
CA ARG A 422 -44.87 -18.79 20.72
C ARG A 422 -44.08 -20.08 20.65
N GLY A 423 -43.01 -20.14 21.44
CA GLY A 423 -42.18 -21.33 21.59
C GLY A 423 -41.47 -21.79 20.32
N LEU A 424 -41.11 -20.85 19.43
CA LEU A 424 -40.46 -21.16 18.16
C LEU A 424 -39.10 -21.81 18.36
N ARG A 425 -38.89 -22.98 17.74
CA ARG A 425 -37.63 -23.69 17.68
C ARG A 425 -37.26 -23.90 16.21
N PRO A 426 -36.22 -23.20 15.71
CA PRO A 426 -35.68 -23.46 14.40
C PRO A 426 -34.75 -24.67 14.43
N GLU A 427 -34.77 -25.48 13.38
CA GLU A 427 -33.87 -26.61 13.19
C GLU A 427 -33.55 -26.72 11.69
N LEU A 428 -32.27 -26.88 11.32
CA LEU A 428 -31.88 -27.19 9.95
C LEU A 428 -31.03 -28.45 9.97
N VAL A 429 -31.47 -29.48 9.24
CA VAL A 429 -30.80 -30.77 9.16
C VAL A 429 -30.54 -31.11 7.70
N PHE A 430 -29.31 -31.55 7.40
CA PHE A 430 -28.92 -32.09 6.10
C PHE A 430 -28.96 -33.63 6.09
N ALA A 431 -29.47 -34.19 4.98
CA ALA A 431 -29.52 -35.63 4.76
C ALA A 431 -28.14 -36.21 4.40
N GLY A 432 -27.99 -37.54 4.46
CA GLY A 432 -26.77 -38.25 4.06
C GLY A 432 -26.02 -38.93 5.21
N GLN A 433 -25.02 -39.73 4.85
CA GLN A 433 -24.06 -40.40 5.73
C GLN A 433 -22.71 -39.66 5.63
N GLY A 434 -21.95 -39.55 6.73
CA GLY A 434 -20.64 -38.86 6.76
C GLY A 434 -20.67 -37.48 7.44
N PRO A 435 -19.62 -36.65 7.27
CA PRO A 435 -19.55 -35.29 7.80
C PRO A 435 -20.72 -34.44 7.32
N LYS A 436 -21.37 -33.73 8.23
CA LYS A 436 -22.53 -32.88 7.93
C LYS A 436 -22.24 -31.43 8.23
N PRO A 437 -22.89 -30.49 7.51
CA PRO A 437 -22.84 -29.09 7.89
C PRO A 437 -23.31 -28.90 9.34
N ALA A 438 -22.53 -28.13 10.10
CA ALA A 438 -22.90 -27.75 11.46
C ALA A 438 -23.73 -26.47 11.40
N VAL A 439 -24.84 -26.43 12.12
CA VAL A 439 -25.77 -25.30 12.10
C VAL A 439 -25.78 -24.61 13.46
N SER A 440 -25.62 -23.29 13.45
CA SER A 440 -25.80 -22.45 14.63
C SER A 440 -26.95 -21.46 14.40
N TRP A 441 -27.62 -21.08 15.49
CA TRP A 441 -28.76 -20.16 15.45
C TRP A 441 -28.50 -18.96 16.35
N GLY A 442 -28.88 -17.79 15.86
CA GLY A 442 -28.86 -16.54 16.61
C GLY A 442 -30.17 -15.79 16.50
N ARG A 443 -30.37 -14.83 17.40
CA ARG A 443 -31.42 -13.82 17.32
C ARG A 443 -30.80 -12.44 17.17
N TYR A 444 -31.45 -11.58 16.42
CA TYR A 444 -31.03 -10.19 16.34
C TYR A 444 -31.53 -9.44 17.58
N GLY A 445 -30.61 -8.97 18.42
CA GLY A 445 -30.90 -7.99 19.46
C GLY A 445 -31.19 -6.64 18.82
N CYS A 446 -32.16 -5.89 19.34
CA CYS A 446 -32.43 -4.54 18.83
C CYS A 446 -31.82 -3.48 19.72
N VAL A 447 -31.00 -2.59 19.12
CA VAL A 447 -30.43 -1.41 19.78
C VAL A 447 -31.19 -0.15 19.38
N ALA A 448 -31.38 0.76 20.32
CA ALA A 448 -32.02 2.04 20.05
C ALA A 448 -31.11 2.93 19.18
N SER A 449 -31.69 3.56 18.16
CA SER A 449 -31.01 4.53 17.30
C SER A 449 -31.94 5.68 16.92
N LYS A 450 -31.41 6.73 16.28
CA LYS A 450 -32.23 7.83 15.73
C LYS A 450 -33.24 7.35 14.67
N ALA A 451 -32.95 6.25 13.99
CA ALA A 451 -33.85 5.65 13.00
C ALA A 451 -34.88 4.69 13.61
N GLY A 452 -34.85 4.51 14.94
CA GLY A 452 -35.63 3.49 15.64
C GLY A 452 -34.78 2.27 16.06
N PRO A 453 -35.42 1.19 16.54
CA PRO A 453 -34.73 -0.04 16.93
C PRO A 453 -34.07 -0.73 15.73
N LEU A 454 -32.75 -0.93 15.78
CA LEU A 454 -31.98 -1.61 14.74
C LEU A 454 -31.56 -3.02 15.17
N PRO A 455 -31.73 -4.06 14.33
CA PRO A 455 -31.35 -5.44 14.64
C PRO A 455 -29.83 -5.62 14.53
N ASP A 456 -29.13 -5.41 15.64
CA ASP A 456 -27.68 -5.55 15.84
C ASP A 456 -27.40 -5.50 17.37
N PRO A 457 -26.72 -6.48 18.01
CA PRO A 457 -25.97 -7.60 17.43
C PRO A 457 -26.79 -8.89 17.25
N VAL A 458 -26.19 -9.88 16.56
CA VAL A 458 -26.62 -11.28 16.61
C VAL A 458 -26.20 -11.88 17.96
N ILE A 459 -27.15 -12.49 18.65
CA ILE A 459 -26.96 -13.11 19.96
C ILE A 459 -27.24 -14.61 19.80
N PRO A 460 -26.34 -15.51 20.24
CA PRO A 460 -26.59 -16.95 20.18
C PRO A 460 -27.95 -17.33 20.80
N LEU A 461 -28.65 -18.23 20.13
CA LEU A 461 -29.96 -18.67 20.57
C LEU A 461 -29.83 -19.76 21.64
N ASP A 462 -30.37 -19.49 22.82
CA ASP A 462 -30.47 -20.47 23.92
C ASP A 462 -31.95 -20.70 24.25
N GLY A 463 -32.52 -21.76 23.68
CA GLY A 463 -33.91 -22.16 23.89
C GLY A 463 -34.93 -21.60 22.89
N PRO A 464 -36.24 -21.75 23.18
CA PRO A 464 -37.31 -21.37 22.27
C PRO A 464 -37.52 -19.85 22.21
N VAL A 465 -37.92 -19.34 21.05
CA VAL A 465 -38.16 -17.91 20.79
C VAL A 465 -39.65 -17.58 20.85
N ASN A 466 -39.96 -16.44 21.46
CA ASN A 466 -41.29 -15.84 21.42
C ASN A 466 -41.23 -14.55 20.61
N LEU A 467 -42.22 -14.34 19.74
CA LEU A 467 -42.37 -13.13 18.95
C LEU A 467 -43.78 -12.57 19.15
N PRO A 468 -43.93 -11.35 19.70
CA PRO A 468 -42.88 -10.52 20.32
C PRO A 468 -42.26 -11.17 21.56
N ASP A 469 -40.99 -10.86 21.84
CA ASP A 469 -40.24 -11.37 23.00
C ASP A 469 -40.69 -10.66 24.28
N PRO A 470 -41.33 -11.35 25.25
CA PRO A 470 -41.79 -10.72 26.48
C PRO A 470 -40.66 -10.22 27.37
N GLN A 471 -39.45 -10.78 27.26
CA GLN A 471 -38.29 -10.35 28.07
C GLN A 471 -37.58 -9.13 27.48
N ARG A 472 -37.78 -8.87 26.18
CA ARG A 472 -37.17 -7.77 25.43
C ARG A 472 -38.20 -7.09 24.54
N PRO A 473 -39.22 -6.44 25.12
CA PRO A 473 -40.33 -5.90 24.37
C PRO A 473 -39.87 -4.76 23.46
N ILE A 474 -40.29 -4.82 22.19
CA ILE A 474 -40.16 -3.72 21.23
C ILE A 474 -41.57 -3.19 20.97
N ALA A 475 -41.82 -1.91 21.31
CA ALA A 475 -43.12 -1.29 21.11
C ALA A 475 -43.53 -1.34 19.63
N GLY A 476 -44.69 -1.92 19.35
CA GLY A 476 -45.20 -2.04 17.99
C GLY A 476 -44.40 -2.98 17.09
N GLN A 477 -43.71 -3.98 17.65
CA GLN A 477 -43.00 -4.99 16.86
C GLN A 477 -43.95 -5.73 15.92
N ARG A 478 -43.58 -5.81 14.64
CA ARG A 478 -44.34 -6.49 13.59
C ARG A 478 -43.57 -7.62 12.91
N VAL A 479 -42.25 -7.62 13.07
CA VAL A 479 -41.35 -8.62 12.48
C VAL A 479 -40.12 -8.80 13.37
N ALA A 480 -39.54 -10.00 13.31
CA ALA A 480 -38.22 -10.30 13.82
C ALA A 480 -37.50 -11.26 12.88
N SER A 481 -36.17 -11.29 12.97
CA SER A 481 -35.34 -12.24 12.24
C SER A 481 -34.64 -13.18 13.21
N LEU A 482 -34.49 -14.44 12.79
CA LEU A 482 -33.50 -15.38 13.33
C LEU A 482 -32.33 -15.47 12.35
N HIS A 483 -31.12 -15.55 12.87
CA HIS A 483 -29.91 -15.79 12.10
C HIS A 483 -29.64 -17.30 12.05
N CYS A 484 -29.41 -17.84 10.85
CA CYS A 484 -28.96 -19.21 10.64
C CYS A 484 -27.59 -19.16 9.99
N GLU A 485 -26.62 -19.80 10.64
CA GLU A 485 -25.27 -19.94 10.13
C GLU A 485 -24.96 -21.43 9.93
N VAL A 486 -24.32 -21.75 8.81
CA VAL A 486 -24.02 -23.11 8.38
C VAL A 486 -22.52 -23.21 8.10
N TYR A 487 -21.80 -23.96 8.93
CA TYR A 487 -20.41 -24.32 8.68
C TYR A 487 -20.33 -25.59 7.82
N VAL A 488 -19.59 -25.52 6.72
CA VAL A 488 -19.35 -26.61 5.77
C VAL A 488 -18.00 -27.27 6.11
N PRO A 489 -17.94 -28.52 6.61
CA PRO A 489 -16.69 -29.14 7.07
C PRO A 489 -15.69 -29.39 5.95
N HIS A 490 -14.39 -29.49 6.27
CA HIS A 490 -13.33 -29.81 5.28
C HIS A 490 -13.58 -31.08 4.47
N GLY A 491 -14.04 -32.13 5.14
CA GLY A 491 -14.18 -33.48 4.58
C GLY A 491 -15.54 -33.79 3.98
N ILE A 492 -16.41 -32.79 3.78
CA ILE A 492 -17.70 -33.01 3.13
C ILE A 492 -17.50 -33.19 1.62
N GLU A 493 -18.27 -34.10 1.03
CA GLU A 493 -18.23 -34.35 -0.41
C GLU A 493 -18.73 -33.12 -1.21
N ALA A 494 -18.15 -32.90 -2.38
CA ALA A 494 -18.63 -31.87 -3.30
C ALA A 494 -19.98 -32.27 -3.92
N GLY A 495 -20.76 -31.29 -4.35
CA GLY A 495 -22.07 -31.46 -4.98
C GLY A 495 -23.25 -30.98 -4.11
N VAL A 496 -24.45 -31.40 -4.48
CA VAL A 496 -25.70 -30.88 -3.87
C VAL A 496 -26.08 -31.68 -2.63
N HIS A 497 -26.12 -31.00 -1.49
CA HIS A 497 -26.61 -31.50 -0.21
C HIS A 497 -28.02 -30.98 0.06
N ARG A 498 -28.95 -31.89 0.35
CA ARG A 498 -30.35 -31.54 0.63
C ARG A 498 -30.58 -31.45 2.12
N GLY A 499 -31.17 -30.34 2.55
CA GLY A 499 -31.58 -30.10 3.93
C GLY A 499 -33.04 -29.70 4.06
N VAL A 500 -33.52 -29.76 5.29
CA VAL A 500 -34.86 -29.30 5.68
C VAL A 500 -34.73 -28.32 6.83
N LEU A 501 -35.15 -27.07 6.58
CA LEU A 501 -35.34 -26.06 7.61
C LEU A 501 -36.74 -26.24 8.20
N ARG A 502 -36.81 -26.66 9.45
CA ARG A 502 -38.02 -26.82 10.23
C ARG A 502 -38.17 -25.65 11.20
N LEU A 503 -39.32 -24.98 11.13
CA LEU A 503 -39.75 -24.00 12.09
C LEU A 503 -40.92 -24.60 12.88
N GLN A 504 -40.68 -24.92 14.15
CA GLN A 504 -41.68 -25.52 15.03
C GLN A 504 -42.10 -24.50 16.09
N SER A 505 -43.39 -24.13 16.14
CA SER A 505 -43.98 -23.40 17.26
C SER A 505 -44.80 -24.34 18.13
N HIS A 506 -45.46 -23.83 19.17
CA HIS A 506 -46.38 -24.64 19.98
C HIS A 506 -47.52 -25.25 19.15
N ASP A 507 -48.09 -24.47 18.23
CA ASP A 507 -49.35 -24.83 17.55
C ASP A 507 -49.19 -25.11 16.05
N ALA A 508 -47.99 -24.91 15.48
CA ALA A 508 -47.77 -25.05 14.05
C ALA A 508 -46.35 -25.53 13.71
N ARG A 509 -46.22 -26.09 12.52
CA ARG A 509 -44.95 -26.50 11.92
C ARG A 509 -44.89 -26.04 10.47
N LEU A 510 -43.73 -25.55 10.06
CA LEU A 510 -43.42 -25.22 8.68
C LEU A 510 -42.06 -25.83 8.30
N ASP A 511 -42.05 -26.65 7.26
CA ASP A 511 -40.83 -27.20 6.67
C ASP A 511 -40.54 -26.47 5.35
N LEU A 512 -39.30 -26.00 5.19
CA LEU A 512 -38.76 -25.36 4.00
C LEU A 512 -37.58 -26.17 3.47
N ALA A 513 -37.50 -26.37 2.15
CA ALA A 513 -36.39 -27.08 1.55
C ALA A 513 -35.13 -26.21 1.56
N VAL A 514 -33.97 -26.80 1.81
CA VAL A 514 -32.67 -26.15 1.67
C VAL A 514 -31.81 -26.97 0.72
N THR A 515 -31.19 -26.34 -0.27
CA THR A 515 -30.15 -26.96 -1.09
C THR A 515 -28.84 -26.22 -0.87
N LEU A 516 -27.81 -26.96 -0.46
CA LEU A 516 -26.44 -26.47 -0.33
C LEU A 516 -25.60 -27.11 -1.43
N GLU A 517 -25.14 -26.31 -2.39
CA GLU A 517 -24.16 -26.75 -3.37
C GLU A 517 -22.75 -26.54 -2.81
N VAL A 518 -22.02 -27.64 -2.60
CA VAL A 518 -20.62 -27.60 -2.14
C VAL A 518 -19.69 -27.70 -3.35
N TRP A 519 -18.85 -26.69 -3.54
CA TRP A 519 -17.86 -26.70 -4.61
C TRP A 519 -16.73 -27.68 -4.35
N ASP A 520 -16.09 -28.16 -5.42
CA ASP A 520 -14.98 -29.11 -5.33
C ASP A 520 -13.63 -28.43 -5.03
N PHE A 521 -13.62 -27.56 -4.02
CA PHE A 521 -12.41 -27.03 -3.43
C PHE A 521 -12.62 -26.71 -1.95
N THR A 522 -11.52 -26.67 -1.21
CA THR A 522 -11.50 -26.35 0.21
C THR A 522 -10.84 -25.01 0.41
N LEU A 523 -11.49 -24.12 1.15
CA LEU A 523 -10.84 -22.89 1.59
C LEU A 523 -9.66 -23.25 2.50
N PRO A 524 -8.45 -22.71 2.24
CA PRO A 524 -7.30 -22.98 3.08
C PRO A 524 -7.54 -22.52 4.52
N ASP A 525 -6.85 -23.15 5.47
CA ASP A 525 -6.90 -22.74 6.88
C ASP A 525 -6.15 -21.42 7.10
N PHE A 526 -5.21 -21.08 6.22
CA PHE A 526 -4.50 -19.80 6.20
C PHE A 526 -5.19 -18.78 5.31
N LEU A 527 -5.21 -17.53 5.74
CA LEU A 527 -5.80 -16.43 4.99
C LEU A 527 -4.82 -15.91 3.92
N SER A 528 -5.28 -15.81 2.67
CA SER A 528 -4.47 -15.25 1.56
C SER A 528 -4.55 -13.73 1.47
N PHE A 529 -5.48 -13.12 2.19
CA PHE A 529 -5.60 -11.68 2.45
C PHE A 529 -6.10 -11.51 3.89
N LEU A 530 -5.79 -10.39 4.54
CA LEU A 530 -6.13 -10.17 5.95
C LEU A 530 -7.34 -9.23 6.05
N PRO A 531 -8.57 -9.74 6.21
CA PRO A 531 -9.72 -8.92 6.59
C PRO A 531 -9.55 -8.48 8.05
N GLU A 532 -8.89 -7.35 8.23
CA GLU A 532 -8.49 -6.84 9.53
C GLU A 532 -9.61 -6.04 10.21
N MET A 533 -9.90 -6.38 11.47
CA MET A 533 -10.78 -5.64 12.36
C MET A 533 -9.96 -4.94 13.43
N ASN A 534 -9.72 -3.65 13.23
CA ASN A 534 -9.05 -2.81 14.21
C ASN A 534 -9.94 -2.51 15.42
N CYS A 535 -9.37 -2.64 16.62
CA CYS A 535 -10.04 -2.23 17.86
C CYS A 535 -9.09 -1.52 18.82
N TYR A 536 -9.66 -0.66 19.68
CA TYR A 536 -8.95 0.14 20.68
C TYR A 536 -9.17 -0.37 22.11
N GLY A 537 -9.57 -1.64 22.23
CA GLY A 537 -9.91 -2.29 23.48
C GLY A 537 -10.78 -3.52 23.26
N LEU A 538 -10.78 -4.41 24.24
CA LEU A 538 -11.65 -5.58 24.29
C LEU A 538 -12.29 -5.69 25.67
N PRO A 539 -13.54 -6.17 25.75
CA PRO A 539 -14.15 -6.57 27.01
C PRO A 539 -13.36 -7.71 27.70
N ALA A 540 -13.78 -8.05 28.92
CA ALA A 540 -13.30 -9.27 29.57
C ALA A 540 -13.59 -10.50 28.69
N GLY A 541 -12.69 -11.49 28.71
CA GLY A 541 -12.76 -12.64 27.79
C GLY A 541 -12.22 -12.31 26.39
N GLU A 542 -11.04 -11.69 26.29
CA GLU A 542 -10.44 -11.34 24.99
C GLU A 542 -10.24 -12.56 24.09
N ARG A 543 -9.98 -13.73 24.69
CA ARG A 543 -9.73 -14.99 23.98
C ARG A 543 -10.93 -15.37 23.13
N GLU A 544 -12.13 -15.18 23.66
CA GLU A 544 -13.39 -15.48 23.00
C GLU A 544 -13.58 -14.60 21.76
N TYR A 545 -13.16 -13.33 21.81
CA TYR A 545 -13.17 -12.44 20.64
C TYR A 545 -12.15 -12.87 19.58
N TYR A 546 -10.92 -13.24 19.97
CA TYR A 546 -9.94 -13.79 19.03
C TYR A 546 -10.43 -15.08 18.39
N ARG A 547 -11.06 -15.98 19.17
CA ARG A 547 -11.65 -17.22 18.66
C ARG A 547 -12.82 -16.95 17.71
N LEU A 548 -13.66 -15.96 18.02
CA LEU A 548 -14.77 -15.55 17.15
C LEU A 548 -14.28 -14.96 15.83
N ALA A 549 -13.26 -14.10 15.85
CA ALA A 549 -12.64 -13.59 14.63
C ALA A 549 -11.99 -14.73 13.83
N HIS A 550 -11.26 -15.61 14.52
CA HIS A 550 -10.58 -16.74 13.91
C HIS A 550 -11.54 -17.70 13.20
N VAL A 551 -12.67 -18.07 13.82
CA VAL A 551 -13.64 -18.98 13.19
C VAL A 551 -14.29 -18.36 11.95
N HIS A 552 -14.54 -17.04 11.95
CA HIS A 552 -15.14 -16.31 10.83
C HIS A 552 -14.12 -15.77 9.81
N ARG A 553 -12.89 -16.30 9.81
CA ARG A 553 -11.81 -15.88 8.88
C ARG A 553 -11.50 -14.37 8.92
N THR A 554 -11.64 -13.76 10.10
CA THR A 554 -11.34 -12.35 10.33
C THR A 554 -10.15 -12.21 11.26
N VAL A 555 -9.37 -11.14 11.10
CA VAL A 555 -8.19 -10.87 11.93
C VAL A 555 -8.50 -9.74 12.89
N LEU A 556 -8.73 -10.07 14.16
CA LEU A 556 -8.89 -9.07 15.20
C LEU A 556 -7.53 -8.47 15.53
N ASN A 557 -7.32 -7.19 15.22
CA ASN A 557 -6.08 -6.50 15.54
C ASN A 557 -6.32 -5.41 16.58
N ARG A 558 -5.89 -5.66 17.81
CA ARG A 558 -6.07 -4.74 18.93
C ARG A 558 -4.87 -3.82 19.04
N VAL A 559 -5.10 -2.52 18.92
CA VAL A 559 -4.07 -1.52 19.23
C VAL A 559 -3.78 -1.59 20.74
N PRO A 560 -2.53 -1.82 21.17
CA PRO A 560 -2.20 -2.06 22.57
C PRO A 560 -2.05 -0.77 23.38
N TYR A 561 -2.12 0.41 22.76
CA TYR A 561 -1.96 1.73 23.37
C TYR A 561 -3.01 2.72 22.86
N SER A 562 -3.20 3.81 23.60
CA SER A 562 -4.11 4.91 23.23
C SER A 562 -3.37 6.11 22.63
N GLN A 563 -4.12 7.08 22.09
CA GLN A 563 -3.56 8.29 21.45
C GLN A 563 -2.78 9.19 22.40
N ASN A 564 -2.89 8.99 23.71
CA ASN A 564 -2.09 9.68 24.74
C ASN A 564 -0.82 8.90 25.15
N GLY A 565 -0.43 7.88 24.39
CA GLY A 565 0.79 7.11 24.62
C GLY A 565 0.73 6.11 25.79
N ILE A 566 -0.46 5.83 26.33
CA ILE A 566 -0.61 4.87 27.43
C ILE A 566 -0.81 3.47 26.86
N VAL A 567 0.11 2.56 27.20
CA VAL A 567 -0.03 1.13 26.91
C VAL A 567 -1.05 0.50 27.86
N ALA A 568 -2.00 -0.24 27.30
CA ALA A 568 -2.97 -1.00 28.07
C ALA A 568 -2.28 -2.11 28.89
N GLU A 569 -2.81 -2.37 30.09
CA GLU A 569 -2.21 -3.32 31.02
C GLU A 569 -2.00 -4.71 30.40
N GLY A 570 -0.79 -5.23 30.56
CA GLY A 570 -0.37 -6.53 30.05
C GLY A 570 -0.27 -6.63 28.51
N CYS A 571 -0.32 -5.51 27.78
CA CYS A 571 -0.13 -5.46 26.33
C CYS A 571 1.31 -5.16 25.90
N ALA A 572 2.20 -4.87 26.86
CA ALA A 572 3.64 -4.79 26.65
C ALA A 572 4.37 -5.62 27.72
N PRO A 573 5.60 -6.09 27.44
CA PRO A 573 6.46 -6.66 28.47
C PRO A 573 6.79 -5.59 29.52
N ARG A 574 7.08 -6.05 30.74
CA ARG A 574 7.50 -5.15 31.83
C ARG A 574 8.90 -4.62 31.52
N TRP A 575 9.15 -3.36 31.86
CA TRP A 575 10.43 -2.68 31.69
C TRP A 575 10.87 -2.09 33.03
N ASP A 576 12.08 -2.41 33.48
CA ASP A 576 12.65 -1.92 34.75
C ASP A 576 13.68 -0.80 34.58
N GLY A 577 13.83 -0.27 33.35
CA GLY A 577 14.89 0.68 32.99
C GLY A 577 16.17 0.03 32.46
N ARG A 578 16.29 -1.31 32.48
CA ARG A 578 17.47 -2.04 31.98
C ARG A 578 17.11 -3.26 31.15
N ARG A 579 16.06 -4.01 31.51
CA ARG A 579 15.66 -5.26 30.86
C ARG A 579 14.15 -5.34 30.67
N LEU A 580 13.75 -5.93 29.55
CA LEU A 580 12.38 -6.35 29.28
C LEU A 580 12.10 -7.74 29.87
N ASP A 581 11.02 -7.87 30.63
CA ASP A 581 10.47 -9.14 31.12
C ASP A 581 9.18 -9.47 30.36
N TRP A 582 9.26 -10.54 29.57
CA TRP A 582 8.22 -11.02 28.67
C TRP A 582 7.31 -12.09 29.29
N THR A 583 7.59 -12.56 30.52
CA THR A 583 6.96 -13.75 31.10
C THR A 583 5.42 -13.71 31.07
N GLU A 584 4.82 -12.62 31.55
CA GLU A 584 3.35 -12.48 31.58
C GLU A 584 2.76 -12.21 30.19
N TRP A 585 3.52 -11.54 29.32
CA TRP A 585 3.11 -11.25 27.96
C TRP A 585 3.06 -12.54 27.13
N ASP A 586 4.11 -13.37 27.22
CA ASP A 586 4.20 -14.68 26.57
C ASP A 586 3.11 -15.62 27.09
N ARG A 587 2.83 -15.62 28.40
CA ARG A 587 1.75 -16.43 28.98
C ARG A 587 0.37 -16.03 28.44
N ARG A 588 0.14 -14.74 28.21
CA ARG A 588 -1.14 -14.21 27.71
C ARG A 588 -1.30 -14.45 26.21
N PHE A 589 -0.32 -14.06 25.40
CA PHE A 589 -0.42 -14.02 23.94
C PHE A 589 0.22 -15.21 23.23
N GLY A 590 1.16 -15.91 23.86
CA GLY A 590 1.82 -17.10 23.30
C GLY A 590 0.84 -18.13 22.71
N PRO A 591 -0.27 -18.49 23.39
CA PRO A 591 -1.27 -19.40 22.84
C PRO A 591 -1.93 -18.93 21.53
N TYR A 592 -1.93 -17.63 21.25
CA TYR A 592 -2.43 -17.09 19.98
C TYR A 592 -1.38 -17.19 18.87
N PHE A 593 -0.09 -17.11 19.21
CA PHE A 593 1.03 -17.18 18.25
C PHE A 593 1.48 -18.61 17.93
N ASP A 594 1.23 -19.56 18.82
CA ASP A 594 1.44 -20.98 18.55
C ASP A 594 0.19 -21.70 18.02
N GLY A 595 -0.96 -21.00 18.01
CA GLY A 595 -2.25 -21.51 17.53
C GLY A 595 -2.99 -22.42 18.52
N SER A 596 -2.42 -22.72 19.70
CA SER A 596 -3.04 -23.60 20.69
C SER A 596 -4.37 -23.05 21.24
N ALA A 597 -4.55 -21.74 21.25
CA ALA A 597 -5.83 -21.09 21.57
C ALA A 597 -6.95 -21.38 20.57
N PHE A 598 -6.66 -22.01 19.42
CA PHE A 598 -7.59 -22.31 18.33
C PHE A 598 -7.61 -23.81 17.97
N ALA A 599 -7.11 -24.67 18.86
CA ALA A 599 -6.91 -26.11 18.58
C ALA A 599 -8.18 -26.91 18.26
N ASP A 600 -9.35 -26.39 18.64
CA ASP A 600 -10.68 -26.97 18.47
C ASP A 600 -11.55 -26.21 17.47
N LEU A 601 -11.01 -25.18 16.81
CA LEU A 601 -11.70 -24.42 15.76
C LEU A 601 -11.47 -25.03 14.37
N PRO A 602 -12.30 -24.70 13.37
CA PRO A 602 -12.14 -25.14 11.98
C PRO A 602 -10.72 -25.01 11.42
N ARG A 603 -10.09 -23.84 11.57
CA ARG A 603 -8.72 -23.57 11.12
C ARG A 603 -7.72 -24.01 12.20
N ARG A 604 -7.73 -25.31 12.50
CA ARG A 604 -7.10 -25.90 13.68
C ARG A 604 -5.61 -25.54 13.79
N LEU A 605 -5.22 -25.06 14.97
CA LEU A 605 -3.83 -24.72 15.32
C LEU A 605 -3.19 -23.65 14.41
N VAL A 606 -3.99 -22.88 13.66
CA VAL A 606 -3.47 -21.74 12.88
C VAL A 606 -3.22 -20.56 13.83
N PRO A 607 -1.99 -20.02 13.91
CA PRO A 607 -1.70 -18.82 14.69
C PRO A 607 -2.41 -17.57 14.17
N LEU A 608 -2.43 -16.51 14.98
CA LEU A 608 -2.81 -15.18 14.50
C LEU A 608 -1.91 -14.72 13.35
N GLU A 609 -2.54 -14.20 12.30
CA GLU A 609 -1.87 -13.74 11.09
C GLU A 609 -1.26 -12.33 11.22
N CYS A 610 -1.82 -11.51 12.12
CA CYS A 610 -1.35 -10.15 12.41
C CYS A 610 -1.54 -9.81 13.89
N PHE A 611 -0.64 -8.97 14.41
CA PHE A 611 -0.69 -8.49 15.79
C PHE A 611 0.07 -7.15 15.91
N TYR A 612 -0.56 -6.12 16.49
CA TYR A 612 0.13 -4.89 16.84
C TYR A 612 1.16 -5.12 17.96
N LEU A 613 2.41 -4.77 17.68
CA LEU A 613 3.44 -4.71 18.71
C LEU A 613 3.18 -3.51 19.65
N PRO A 614 3.66 -3.56 20.91
CA PRO A 614 3.56 -2.42 21.83
C PRO A 614 4.48 -1.23 21.46
N LEU A 615 5.21 -1.33 20.33
CA LEU A 615 6.19 -0.35 19.89
C LEU A 615 5.50 0.91 19.37
N HIS A 616 5.70 2.01 20.08
CA HIS A 616 5.27 3.35 19.69
C HIS A 616 6.14 4.39 20.40
N GLU A 617 5.97 5.66 20.07
CA GLU A 617 6.82 6.76 20.49
C GLU A 617 6.90 7.01 22.01
N ASN A 618 5.97 6.46 22.80
CA ASN A 618 5.97 6.57 24.28
C ASN A 618 6.31 5.26 25.01
N TRP A 619 6.83 4.24 24.32
CA TRP A 619 7.29 2.99 24.93
C TRP A 619 8.63 2.53 24.34
N PRO A 620 9.58 2.01 25.15
CA PRO A 620 9.48 1.73 26.58
C PRO A 620 9.67 2.97 27.48
N SER A 621 9.96 4.13 26.87
CA SER A 621 10.12 5.41 27.55
C SER A 621 9.19 6.46 26.93
N PRO A 622 8.62 7.39 27.71
CA PRO A 622 7.75 8.43 27.18
C PRO A 622 8.54 9.42 26.31
N MET A 623 7.88 10.06 25.34
CA MET A 623 8.46 11.17 24.58
C MET A 623 8.80 12.35 25.51
N GLU A 624 7.92 12.64 26.48
CA GLU A 624 8.13 13.71 27.46
C GLU A 624 9.45 13.51 28.20
N GLY A 625 10.35 14.48 28.11
CA GLY A 625 11.70 14.41 28.70
C GLY A 625 12.73 13.59 27.91
N ASN A 626 12.33 12.89 26.84
CA ASN A 626 13.24 12.12 25.97
C ASN A 626 13.26 12.60 24.51
N TYR A 627 12.33 13.49 24.11
CA TYR A 627 12.30 14.13 22.80
C TYR A 627 13.16 15.40 22.79
N ASN A 628 13.94 15.62 21.71
CA ASN A 628 14.86 16.76 21.58
C ASN A 628 14.16 18.11 21.40
N GLY A 629 12.86 18.10 21.09
CA GLY A 629 12.05 19.31 20.85
C GLY A 629 12.26 19.97 19.48
N ASP A 630 13.12 19.40 18.61
CA ASP A 630 13.31 19.88 17.24
C ASP A 630 12.17 19.34 16.34
N TYR A 631 11.92 20.03 15.23
CA TYR A 631 11.01 19.56 14.18
C TYR A 631 11.50 18.23 13.57
N TRP A 632 12.82 18.01 13.60
CA TRP A 632 13.50 16.85 13.07
C TRP A 632 14.10 15.98 14.18
N ALA A 633 13.69 14.72 14.24
CA ALA A 633 14.07 13.80 15.30
C ALA A 633 15.57 13.44 15.29
N GLU A 634 16.27 13.64 14.18
CA GLU A 634 17.70 13.30 14.03
C GLU A 634 18.68 14.41 14.46
N ARG A 635 18.19 15.54 14.98
CA ARG A 635 19.02 16.67 15.39
C ARG A 635 19.45 16.67 16.85
#